data_AF-A0A2E3Q3H7-F1
#
_entry.id   AF-A0A2E3Q3H7-F1
#
_cell.length_a   1.000
_cell.length_b   1.000
_cell.length_c   1.000
_cell.angle_alpha   90.00
_cell.angle_beta   90.00
_cell.angle_gamma   90.00
#
_symmetry.space_group_name_H-M   'P 1'
#
loop_
_entity.id
_entity.type
_entity.pdbx_description
1 polymer ?
#
loop_
_entity_poly.entity_id
_entity_poly.type
_entity_poly.pdbx_seq_one_letter_code
_entity_poly.pdbx_strand_id
1 'polypeptide(L)'
;MIDRPAVRGLCFLRHEALPGGAGSRDNNRKRKPLLDLLDTGSNIILIILGFGLLIALHELGHFLAARWAGIRADGFAIGMGPVVASYRRGVGFRLGSCDEVVKSKIGRLPIQLSDKELEEAGLGETEYSLRLLPIGGFVKMLGQEDANPGATSDDPRSFNQAPIGKRMVVISAGVIMNIITAIIMFVIAFMVGVRFEAPIIGDVVPGSPAALAVPIGDGDTDPGLQAGDRVVGIDDQRTLTFSDVMIESAMSVPGRPLTVEVEREGASGPLAFRIEPEFDDGTNMRMMGVLPASSATLGSDPALTPYLGDIVGDDVAPRLLGATISRVGETPIADWSRFETAIDDARGADVQVTFEPMTTSGGPDPITLSLAASPVLETIPASEDGLLPEQGLLGLVPLVRIEDVPQGSRNQGVFQRGDIVLRIADLTAPRMNEFRAAIKARPGSDLPLLVERDGEEKEIIASVDANGMVGVLPGYALETPTTARPIDTVAGASTPIASLRLLPGTRVLEVGGRSIDSWSGMRAALLASTREAADRGEGATVSMAYRLPIELGEPTSAELTLDAGQVAELHALGWTPPLPANWFEPMQTTLSADGNPLEAVAMGFRQTWKMVVLTYLTIDRLIGGSVSVKQLHGPVGIVHIGTKVADRGLMYLVFFLAMISVNLAVLNFLPLPIVDGGLFLFLVYEKIRGRPPSVAFQNAAALIGLMLIGTLFVVTFFNDVMRLTGGG
;
A
#
# COMPACT_ATOMS: atom_id res chain seq x y z
N MET A 1 -21.96 -23.58 4.91
CA MET A 1 -21.18 -22.83 3.90
C MET A 1 -21.77 -21.45 3.87
N ILE A 2 -21.25 -20.58 4.73
CA ILE A 2 -21.74 -19.22 4.99
C ILE A 2 -20.74 -18.32 4.27
N ASP A 3 -21.12 -17.81 3.10
CA ASP A 3 -20.32 -16.84 2.36
C ASP A 3 -20.36 -15.51 3.10
N ARG A 4 -19.24 -15.15 3.73
CA ARG A 4 -19.03 -13.86 4.38
C ARG A 4 -18.78 -12.80 3.30
N PRO A 5 -19.31 -11.58 3.44
CA PRO A 5 -19.26 -10.60 2.37
C PRO A 5 -17.84 -10.07 2.20
N ALA A 6 -17.35 -10.20 0.97
CA ALA A 6 -16.16 -9.52 0.52
C ALA A 6 -16.34 -7.99 0.66
N VAL A 7 -15.62 -7.40 1.61
CA VAL A 7 -15.22 -5.99 1.63
C VAL A 7 -14.25 -5.79 0.46
N ARG A 8 -14.76 -5.90 -0.77
CA ARG A 8 -13.98 -6.02 -2.00
C ARG A 8 -13.54 -4.65 -2.57
N GLY A 9 -13.49 -3.62 -1.72
CA GLY A 9 -13.26 -2.24 -2.16
C GLY A 9 -12.27 -1.42 -1.32
N LEU A 10 -11.82 -1.91 -0.15
CA LEU A 10 -10.69 -1.29 0.53
C LEU A 10 -9.41 -1.86 -0.07
N CYS A 11 -8.83 -1.08 -0.99
CA CYS A 11 -7.52 -1.27 -1.57
C CYS A 11 -6.45 -1.19 -0.47
N PHE A 12 -6.39 -2.21 0.38
CA PHE A 12 -5.26 -2.45 1.24
C PHE A 12 -4.09 -2.84 0.35
N LEU A 13 -2.93 -2.25 0.67
CA LEU A 13 -1.61 -2.43 0.04
C LEU A 13 -1.31 -1.44 -1.07
N ARG A 14 -1.05 -0.21 -0.63
CA ARG A 14 -0.40 0.82 -1.46
C ARG A 14 0.95 1.30 -0.95
N HIS A 15 1.48 0.69 0.11
CA HIS A 15 2.84 0.97 0.55
C HIS A 15 3.58 -0.35 0.81
N GLU A 16 4.51 -0.71 -0.09
CA GLU A 16 5.77 -1.24 0.40
C GLU A 16 6.24 -0.27 1.49
N ALA A 17 6.65 -0.79 2.65
CA ALA A 17 7.06 -0.04 3.84
C ALA A 17 8.28 0.86 3.54
N LEU A 18 8.07 1.88 2.73
CA LEU A 18 8.92 3.02 2.59
C LEU A 18 8.56 3.95 3.76
N PRO A 19 9.54 4.49 4.48
CA PRO A 19 9.32 5.59 5.42
C PRO A 19 8.27 6.59 4.89
N GLY A 20 7.21 6.81 5.67
CA GLY A 20 6.13 7.73 5.32
C GLY A 20 6.61 9.17 5.32
N GLY A 21 5.97 9.98 4.46
CA GLY A 21 6.25 11.39 4.28
C GLY A 21 5.98 12.21 5.55
N ALA A 22 6.72 13.30 5.69
CA ALA A 22 6.23 14.59 6.20
C ALA A 22 7.37 15.62 6.14
N GLY A 23 7.13 16.71 5.42
CA GLY A 23 7.74 18.04 5.60
C GLY A 23 9.26 18.08 5.70
N SER A 24 9.95 17.97 4.55
CA SER A 24 11.33 18.47 4.50
C SER A 24 11.30 19.99 4.42
N ARG A 25 12.07 20.64 5.29
CA ARG A 25 12.39 22.07 5.24
C ARG A 25 13.02 22.38 3.88
N ASP A 26 12.20 22.73 2.90
CA ASP A 26 12.68 23.10 1.58
C ASP A 26 13.26 24.51 1.63
N ASN A 27 14.55 24.56 1.91
CA ASN A 27 15.31 25.80 1.98
C ASN A 27 15.74 26.21 0.56
N ASN A 28 14.78 26.39 -0.37
CA ASN A 28 14.87 27.22 -1.58
C ASN A 28 13.82 26.80 -2.62
N ARG A 29 12.93 27.72 -3.03
CA ARG A 29 12.71 27.96 -4.48
C ARG A 29 12.03 29.30 -4.78
N LYS A 30 12.86 30.34 -4.86
CA LYS A 30 12.98 31.11 -6.10
C LYS A 30 14.16 30.52 -6.89
N ARG A 31 14.04 29.32 -7.47
CA ARG A 31 15.11 28.78 -8.35
C ARG A 31 14.59 28.53 -9.75
N LYS A 32 15.49 28.79 -10.71
CA LYS A 32 15.28 28.73 -12.15
C LYS A 32 15.20 27.26 -12.60
N PRO A 33 14.40 26.92 -13.62
CA PRO A 33 14.15 25.54 -14.10
C PRO A 33 15.40 24.74 -14.50
N LEU A 34 16.54 25.40 -14.75
CA LEU A 34 17.82 24.75 -15.04
C LEU A 34 18.43 24.04 -13.81
N LEU A 35 18.19 24.55 -12.60
CA LEU A 35 18.73 23.95 -11.36
C LEU A 35 17.96 22.68 -10.99
N ASP A 36 16.65 22.66 -11.24
CA ASP A 36 15.78 21.50 -10.99
C ASP A 36 16.15 20.29 -11.87
N LEU A 37 16.58 20.55 -13.11
CA LEU A 37 17.08 19.54 -14.02
C LEU A 37 18.45 18.98 -13.56
N LEU A 38 19.30 19.82 -12.96
CA LEU A 38 20.59 19.41 -12.40
C LEU A 38 20.43 18.60 -11.11
N ASP A 39 19.49 18.97 -10.24
CA ASP A 39 19.17 18.24 -9.01
C ASP A 39 18.63 16.83 -9.34
N THR A 40 17.69 16.74 -10.29
CA THR A 40 17.16 15.46 -10.78
C THR A 40 18.27 14.61 -11.41
N GLY A 41 19.13 15.20 -12.23
CA GLY A 41 20.28 14.52 -12.83
C GLY A 41 21.26 13.99 -11.78
N SER A 42 21.51 14.77 -10.72
CA SER A 42 22.39 14.35 -9.62
C SER A 42 21.82 13.17 -8.83
N ASN A 43 20.52 13.15 -8.57
CA ASN A 43 19.84 12.05 -7.89
C ASN A 43 19.85 10.77 -8.71
N ILE A 44 19.64 10.87 -10.03
CA ILE A 44 19.77 9.71 -10.94
C ILE A 44 21.19 9.15 -10.87
N ILE A 45 22.22 10.01 -10.90
CA ILE A 45 23.61 9.58 -10.77
C ILE A 45 23.86 8.89 -9.42
N LEU A 46 23.37 9.47 -8.31
CA LEU A 46 23.49 8.87 -6.98
C LEU A 46 22.83 7.48 -6.92
N ILE A 47 21.66 7.31 -7.52
CA ILE A 47 20.98 6.03 -7.60
C ILE A 47 21.79 5.02 -8.41
N ILE A 48 22.25 5.40 -9.60
CA ILE A 48 23.08 4.52 -10.45
C ILE A 48 24.35 4.09 -9.72
N LEU A 49 25.03 5.03 -9.04
CA LEU A 49 26.22 4.74 -8.24
C LEU A 49 25.90 3.85 -7.05
N GLY A 50 24.76 4.06 -6.38
CA GLY A 50 24.28 3.21 -5.29
C GLY A 50 24.04 1.77 -5.73
N PHE A 51 23.35 1.57 -6.85
CA PHE A 51 23.16 0.24 -7.45
C PHE A 51 24.48 -0.40 -7.89
N GLY A 52 25.36 0.37 -8.52
CA GLY A 52 26.70 -0.07 -8.88
C GLY A 52 27.50 -0.55 -7.68
N LEU A 53 27.42 0.18 -6.56
CA LEU A 53 28.06 -0.19 -5.30
C LEU A 53 27.48 -1.50 -4.73
N LEU A 54 26.16 -1.67 -4.72
CA LEU A 54 25.53 -2.90 -4.22
C LEU A 54 25.98 -4.14 -5.00
N ILE A 55 26.02 -4.05 -6.33
CA ILE A 55 26.47 -5.17 -7.17
C ILE A 55 27.98 -5.39 -6.98
N ALA A 56 28.79 -4.33 -6.90
CA ALA A 56 30.23 -4.48 -6.64
C ALA A 56 30.51 -5.18 -5.29
N LEU A 57 29.71 -4.90 -4.26
CA LEU A 57 29.80 -5.57 -2.96
C LEU A 57 29.33 -7.04 -3.04
N HIS A 58 28.29 -7.34 -3.81
CA HIS A 58 27.89 -8.72 -4.12
C HIS A 58 29.04 -9.52 -4.75
N GLU A 59 29.63 -8.99 -5.83
CA GLU A 59 30.78 -9.60 -6.51
C GLU A 59 32.00 -9.75 -5.60
N LEU A 60 32.22 -8.78 -4.71
CA LEU A 60 33.27 -8.85 -3.70
C LEU A 60 33.08 -10.07 -2.79
N GLY A 61 31.84 -10.44 -2.47
CA GLY A 61 31.52 -11.66 -1.72
C GLY A 61 32.06 -12.91 -2.40
N HIS A 62 31.71 -13.12 -3.67
CA HIS A 62 32.22 -14.25 -4.46
C HIS A 62 33.74 -14.24 -4.56
N PHE A 63 34.32 -13.06 -4.82
CA PHE A 63 35.78 -12.91 -4.94
C PHE A 63 36.51 -13.30 -3.65
N LEU A 64 36.08 -12.78 -2.50
CA LEU A 64 36.70 -13.08 -1.21
C LEU A 64 36.58 -14.56 -0.86
N ALA A 65 35.40 -15.16 -1.10
CA ALA A 65 35.18 -16.58 -0.85
C ALA A 65 35.99 -17.48 -1.79
N ALA A 66 36.12 -17.11 -3.07
CA ALA A 66 36.92 -17.85 -4.04
C ALA A 66 38.40 -17.90 -3.62
N ARG A 67 38.96 -16.75 -3.21
CA ARG A 67 40.34 -16.68 -2.70
C ARG A 67 40.53 -17.50 -1.43
N TRP A 68 39.57 -17.44 -0.50
CA TRP A 68 39.60 -18.28 0.71
C TRP A 68 39.52 -19.79 0.38
N ALA A 69 38.73 -20.17 -0.62
CA ALA A 69 38.59 -21.54 -1.07
C ALA A 69 39.84 -22.08 -1.80
N GLY A 70 40.76 -21.20 -2.21
CA GLY A 70 41.92 -21.51 -3.03
C GLY A 70 41.64 -21.50 -4.54
N ILE A 71 40.45 -21.04 -4.95
CA ILE A 71 40.04 -20.94 -6.35
C ILE A 71 40.68 -19.68 -6.95
N ARG A 72 41.24 -19.82 -8.15
CA ARG A 72 41.89 -18.69 -8.83
C ARG A 72 40.84 -17.74 -9.42
N ALA A 73 40.99 -16.46 -9.13
CA ALA A 73 40.17 -15.38 -9.68
C ALA A 73 41.07 -14.43 -10.50
N ASP A 74 40.96 -14.52 -11.83
CA ASP A 74 41.83 -13.80 -12.77
C ASP A 74 41.43 -12.34 -12.97
N GLY A 75 40.19 -11.99 -12.62
CA GLY A 75 39.70 -10.62 -12.75
C GLY A 75 38.61 -10.28 -11.74
N PHE A 76 38.68 -9.07 -11.20
CA PHE A 76 37.64 -8.43 -10.40
C PHE A 76 37.31 -7.07 -11.04
N ALA A 77 36.07 -6.89 -11.48
CA ALA A 77 35.66 -5.68 -12.18
C ALA A 77 34.52 -4.97 -11.45
N ILE A 78 34.64 -3.65 -11.32
CA ILE A 78 33.56 -2.75 -10.91
C ILE A 78 33.04 -2.05 -12.16
N GLY A 79 31.74 -2.19 -12.41
CA GLY A 79 31.07 -1.70 -13.61
C GLY A 79 31.15 -2.63 -14.81
N MET A 80 30.63 -2.16 -15.94
CA MET A 80 30.50 -2.89 -17.20
C MET A 80 31.07 -2.10 -18.39
N GLY A 81 31.30 -2.80 -19.50
CA GLY A 81 31.84 -2.20 -20.74
C GLY A 81 33.37 -2.12 -20.76
N PRO A 82 33.97 -1.19 -21.52
CA PRO A 82 35.43 -1.09 -21.68
C PRO A 82 36.12 -0.72 -20.37
N VAL A 83 37.35 -1.22 -20.19
CA VAL A 83 38.19 -0.93 -19.02
C VAL A 83 38.71 0.49 -19.11
N VAL A 84 38.37 1.32 -18.11
CA VAL A 84 38.85 2.70 -17.99
C VAL A 84 40.18 2.72 -17.26
N ALA A 85 40.27 1.99 -16.15
CA ALA A 85 41.49 1.86 -15.38
C ALA A 85 41.62 0.44 -14.83
N SER A 86 42.85 -0.04 -14.68
CA SER A 86 43.11 -1.33 -14.07
C SER A 86 44.42 -1.36 -13.30
N TYR A 87 44.52 -2.32 -12.39
CA TYR A 87 45.71 -2.62 -11.62
C TYR A 87 45.94 -4.13 -11.61
N ARG A 88 47.16 -4.54 -11.96
CA ARG A 88 47.65 -5.91 -11.77
C ARG A 88 49.05 -5.83 -11.15
N ARG A 89 49.29 -6.63 -10.10
CA ARG A 89 50.63 -6.75 -9.50
C ARG A 89 51.62 -7.16 -10.59
N GLY A 90 52.79 -6.52 -10.66
CA GLY A 90 53.78 -6.72 -11.74
C GLY A 90 53.63 -5.80 -12.95
N VAL A 91 52.42 -5.28 -13.23
CA VAL A 91 52.18 -4.26 -14.28
C VAL A 91 52.05 -2.86 -13.68
N GLY A 92 51.43 -2.75 -12.50
CA GLY A 92 51.10 -1.48 -11.84
C GLY A 92 49.71 -0.95 -12.23
N PHE A 93 49.42 0.29 -11.83
CA PHE A 93 48.18 0.99 -12.21
C PHE A 93 48.28 1.54 -13.63
N ARG A 94 47.23 1.39 -14.43
CA ARG A 94 47.15 1.95 -15.80
C ARG A 94 45.75 2.38 -16.18
N LEU A 95 45.67 3.33 -17.10
CA LEU A 95 44.48 3.60 -17.89
C LEU A 95 44.36 2.54 -19.00
N GLY A 96 43.20 1.89 -19.11
CA GLY A 96 43.00 0.70 -19.94
C GLY A 96 43.28 -0.63 -19.22
N SER A 97 43.25 -1.75 -19.96
CA SER A 97 43.41 -3.09 -19.41
C SER A 97 44.88 -3.50 -19.24
N CYS A 98 45.21 -4.06 -18.08
CA CYS A 98 46.49 -4.71 -17.81
C CYS A 98 46.61 -6.04 -18.56
N ASP A 99 45.51 -6.74 -18.80
CA ASP A 99 45.51 -8.02 -19.51
C ASP A 99 46.01 -7.90 -20.95
N GLU A 100 45.63 -6.82 -21.67
CA GLU A 100 46.15 -6.53 -23.01
C GLU A 100 47.65 -6.19 -23.00
N VAL A 101 48.14 -5.58 -21.92
CA VAL A 101 49.58 -5.33 -21.73
C VAL A 101 50.33 -6.64 -21.50
N VAL A 102 49.77 -7.56 -20.71
CA VAL A 102 50.39 -8.88 -20.52
C VAL A 102 50.36 -9.67 -21.82
N LYS A 103 49.24 -9.67 -22.54
CA LYS A 103 49.10 -10.34 -23.83
C LYS A 103 50.07 -9.80 -24.88
N SER A 104 50.28 -8.49 -24.95
CA SER A 104 51.26 -7.90 -25.88
C SER A 104 52.72 -8.25 -25.53
N LYS A 105 53.03 -8.52 -24.25
CA LYS A 105 54.37 -8.90 -23.80
C LYS A 105 54.65 -10.40 -23.88
N ILE A 106 53.69 -11.24 -23.51
CA ILE A 106 53.83 -12.70 -23.34
C ILE A 106 53.18 -13.48 -24.49
N GLY A 107 52.34 -12.83 -25.30
CA GLY A 107 51.61 -13.45 -26.42
C GLY A 107 50.35 -14.21 -26.01
N ARG A 108 50.09 -14.37 -24.71
CA ARG A 108 48.94 -15.09 -24.13
C ARG A 108 48.24 -14.24 -23.08
N LEU A 109 46.94 -14.46 -22.89
CA LEU A 109 46.19 -13.79 -21.83
C LEU A 109 46.59 -14.34 -20.45
N PRO A 110 46.55 -13.54 -19.37
CA PRO A 110 46.89 -14.01 -18.03
C PRO A 110 46.12 -15.25 -17.58
N ILE A 111 44.83 -15.35 -17.91
CA ILE A 111 43.98 -16.52 -17.60
C ILE A 111 44.46 -17.82 -18.26
N GLN A 112 45.29 -17.73 -19.31
CA GLN A 112 45.87 -18.88 -19.99
C GLN A 112 47.22 -19.30 -19.38
N LEU A 113 47.82 -18.47 -18.52
CA LEU A 113 49.11 -18.73 -17.89
C LEU A 113 48.89 -19.53 -16.60
N SER A 114 49.72 -20.54 -16.38
CA SER A 114 49.80 -21.26 -15.10
C SER A 114 50.32 -20.35 -13.98
N ASP A 115 50.10 -20.74 -12.73
CA ASP A 115 50.57 -19.97 -11.57
C ASP A 115 52.09 -19.79 -11.58
N LYS A 116 52.85 -20.79 -12.05
CA LYS A 116 54.31 -20.70 -12.21
C LYS A 116 54.72 -19.70 -13.28
N GLU A 117 54.07 -19.71 -14.45
CA GLU A 117 54.35 -18.76 -15.53
C GLU A 117 54.03 -17.31 -15.09
N LEU A 118 52.98 -17.12 -14.28
CA LEU A 118 52.67 -15.81 -13.70
C LEU A 118 53.74 -15.36 -12.70
N GLU A 119 54.18 -16.25 -11.82
CA GLU A 119 55.22 -15.95 -10.82
C GLU A 119 56.56 -15.65 -11.47
N GLU A 120 56.98 -16.44 -12.46
CA GLU A 120 58.21 -16.22 -13.26
C GLU A 120 58.15 -14.89 -14.01
N ALA A 121 56.98 -14.49 -14.51
CA ALA A 121 56.76 -13.20 -15.14
C ALA A 121 56.63 -12.03 -14.13
N GLY A 122 56.68 -12.31 -12.81
CA GLY A 122 56.50 -11.31 -11.76
C GLY A 122 55.08 -10.72 -11.68
N LEU A 123 54.08 -11.42 -12.22
CA LEU A 123 52.70 -10.98 -12.33
C LEU A 123 51.84 -11.49 -11.15
N GLY A 124 50.82 -10.71 -10.79
CA GLY A 124 49.73 -11.18 -9.92
C GLY A 124 48.66 -11.92 -10.70
N GLU A 125 47.92 -12.80 -10.02
CA GLU A 125 46.81 -13.59 -10.58
C GLU A 125 45.62 -12.71 -11.02
N THR A 126 45.24 -11.70 -10.24
CA THR A 126 44.03 -10.89 -10.46
C THR A 126 44.32 -9.55 -11.13
N GLU A 127 43.54 -9.21 -12.16
CA GLU A 127 43.35 -7.84 -12.64
C GLU A 127 42.18 -7.19 -11.89
N TYR A 128 42.44 -6.09 -11.17
CA TYR A 128 41.40 -5.24 -10.59
C TYR A 128 41.08 -4.13 -11.59
N SER A 129 39.82 -4.02 -12.03
CA SER A 129 39.45 -3.07 -13.09
C SER A 129 38.23 -2.22 -12.75
N LEU A 130 38.29 -0.95 -13.15
CA LEU A 130 37.16 -0.02 -13.17
C LEU A 130 36.72 0.16 -14.62
N ARG A 131 35.44 -0.04 -14.89
CA ARG A 131 34.86 0.02 -16.23
C ARG A 131 33.99 1.27 -16.40
N LEU A 132 33.75 1.63 -17.66
CA LEU A 132 33.12 2.90 -18.03
C LEU A 132 31.71 3.07 -17.44
N LEU A 133 30.92 2.00 -17.48
CA LEU A 133 29.55 2.06 -16.99
C LEU A 133 29.52 1.61 -15.53
N PRO A 134 29.12 2.46 -14.57
CA PRO A 134 29.09 2.13 -13.15
C PRO A 134 27.89 1.24 -12.76
N ILE A 135 27.39 0.44 -13.70
CA ILE A 135 26.33 -0.54 -13.49
C ILE A 135 26.94 -1.93 -13.47
N GLY A 136 26.73 -2.67 -12.39
CA GLY A 136 27.18 -4.05 -12.26
C GLY A 136 28.65 -4.22 -11.90
N GLY A 137 29.15 -5.43 -12.13
CA GLY A 137 30.50 -5.89 -11.88
C GLY A 137 30.57 -7.38 -12.22
N PHE A 138 31.75 -7.98 -12.16
CA PHE A 138 31.87 -9.44 -12.26
C PHE A 138 33.18 -9.92 -11.63
N VAL A 139 33.18 -11.19 -11.23
CA VAL A 139 34.38 -11.96 -10.89
C VAL A 139 34.66 -13.01 -11.95
N LYS A 140 35.84 -12.96 -12.58
CA LYS A 140 36.32 -14.02 -13.49
C LYS A 140 37.00 -15.12 -12.69
N MET A 141 36.28 -16.20 -12.40
CA MET A 141 36.82 -17.39 -11.73
C MET A 141 37.28 -18.44 -12.74
N LEU A 142 38.44 -19.05 -12.47
CA LEU A 142 38.98 -20.10 -13.33
C LEU A 142 38.06 -21.33 -13.33
N GLY A 143 37.60 -21.78 -14.50
CA GLY A 143 36.70 -22.93 -14.63
C GLY A 143 35.22 -22.65 -14.34
N GLN A 144 34.82 -21.38 -14.18
CA GLN A 144 33.42 -20.96 -14.15
C GLN A 144 33.23 -19.87 -15.21
N GLU A 145 33.11 -20.29 -16.47
CA GLU A 145 32.84 -19.37 -17.59
C GLU A 145 31.33 -19.29 -17.84
N ASP A 146 30.71 -18.14 -17.55
CA ASP A 146 29.26 -17.93 -17.73
C ASP A 146 28.79 -18.15 -19.18
N ALA A 147 29.68 -17.93 -20.15
CA ALA A 147 29.40 -18.13 -21.58
C ALA A 147 29.68 -19.55 -22.07
N ASN A 148 30.32 -20.40 -21.27
CA ASN A 148 30.68 -21.78 -21.64
C ASN A 148 30.65 -22.71 -20.43
N PRO A 149 29.47 -23.25 -20.05
CA PRO A 149 29.34 -24.21 -18.95
C PRO A 149 30.06 -25.55 -19.20
N GLY A 150 30.65 -25.77 -20.38
CA GLY A 150 31.55 -26.89 -20.69
C GLY A 150 33.03 -26.58 -20.49
N ALA A 151 33.42 -25.36 -20.14
CA ALA A 151 34.81 -24.98 -19.92
C ALA A 151 35.34 -25.63 -18.62
N THR A 152 36.04 -26.75 -18.77
CA THR A 152 36.78 -27.40 -17.68
C THR A 152 38.24 -27.00 -17.75
N SER A 153 38.81 -26.60 -16.61
CA SER A 153 40.25 -26.43 -16.47
C SER A 153 40.82 -27.61 -15.69
N ASP A 154 41.92 -28.18 -16.18
CA ASP A 154 42.68 -29.22 -15.48
C ASP A 154 43.46 -28.65 -14.29
N ASP A 155 43.42 -27.33 -14.06
CA ASP A 155 44.03 -26.69 -12.91
C ASP A 155 43.34 -27.10 -11.59
N PRO A 156 44.08 -27.57 -10.58
CA PRO A 156 43.54 -27.88 -9.25
C PRO A 156 42.87 -26.70 -8.53
N ARG A 157 43.20 -25.46 -8.90
CA ARG A 157 42.59 -24.22 -8.40
C ARG A 157 41.40 -23.77 -9.24
N SER A 158 40.92 -24.59 -10.17
CA SER A 158 39.68 -24.32 -10.89
C SER A 158 38.45 -24.56 -10.01
N PHE A 159 37.39 -23.80 -10.28
CA PHE A 159 36.12 -23.89 -9.58
C PHE A 159 35.57 -25.32 -9.62
N ASN A 160 35.54 -25.95 -10.81
CA ASN A 160 34.99 -27.29 -11.01
C ASN A 160 35.75 -28.40 -10.27
N GLN A 161 37.05 -28.22 -9.98
CA GLN A 161 37.83 -29.19 -9.21
C GLN A 161 37.76 -28.97 -7.70
N ALA A 162 37.28 -27.81 -7.25
CA ALA A 162 37.13 -27.54 -5.82
C ALA A 162 36.07 -28.48 -5.20
N PRO A 163 36.27 -28.92 -3.94
CA PRO A 163 35.26 -29.66 -3.19
C PRO A 163 33.90 -28.96 -3.23
N ILE A 164 32.81 -29.73 -3.38
CA ILE A 164 31.44 -29.19 -3.49
C ILE A 164 31.12 -28.21 -2.36
N GLY A 165 31.52 -28.53 -1.12
CA GLY A 165 31.30 -27.63 0.02
C GLY A 165 31.97 -26.26 -0.13
N LYS A 166 33.18 -26.20 -0.70
CA LYS A 166 33.86 -24.92 -0.98
C LYS A 166 33.14 -24.16 -2.09
N ARG A 167 32.73 -24.83 -3.17
CA ARG A 167 31.93 -24.23 -4.24
C ARG A 167 30.60 -23.65 -3.71
N MET A 168 29.92 -24.38 -2.83
CA MET A 168 28.67 -23.93 -2.20
C MET A 168 28.89 -22.62 -1.43
N VAL A 169 29.96 -22.52 -0.64
CA VAL A 169 30.30 -21.28 0.09
C VAL A 169 30.58 -20.13 -0.88
N VAL A 170 31.32 -20.38 -1.96
CA VAL A 170 31.65 -19.35 -2.96
C VAL A 170 30.41 -18.80 -3.65
N ILE A 171 29.48 -19.66 -4.04
CA ILE A 171 28.20 -19.23 -4.65
C ILE A 171 27.32 -18.51 -3.64
N SER A 172 27.22 -18.98 -2.40
CA SER A 172 26.41 -18.29 -1.39
C SER A 172 27.03 -16.97 -0.90
N ALA A 173 28.32 -16.74 -1.14
CA ALA A 173 29.03 -15.58 -0.60
C ALA A 173 28.49 -14.24 -1.13
N GLY A 174 28.05 -14.17 -2.40
CA GLY A 174 27.42 -12.96 -2.93
C GLY A 174 26.12 -12.62 -2.21
N VAL A 175 25.23 -13.61 -2.03
CA VAL A 175 23.98 -13.47 -1.27
C VAL A 175 24.26 -13.04 0.17
N ILE A 176 25.21 -13.69 0.84
CA ILE A 176 25.59 -13.36 2.22
C ILE A 176 26.15 -11.93 2.30
N MET A 177 26.95 -11.50 1.34
CA MET A 177 27.53 -10.16 1.33
C MET A 177 26.46 -9.08 1.11
N ASN A 178 25.40 -9.36 0.35
CA ASN A 178 24.24 -8.47 0.26
C ASN A 178 23.52 -8.34 1.62
N ILE A 179 23.28 -9.45 2.32
CA ILE A 179 22.68 -9.40 3.67
C ILE A 179 23.56 -8.59 4.64
N ILE A 180 24.88 -8.79 4.63
CA ILE A 180 25.83 -8.02 5.46
C ILE A 180 25.77 -6.53 5.09
N THR A 181 25.77 -6.21 3.79
CA THR A 181 25.69 -4.83 3.30
C THR A 181 24.41 -4.15 3.76
N ALA A 182 23.28 -4.83 3.64
CA ALA A 182 22.00 -4.35 4.13
C ALA A 182 22.01 -4.07 5.63
N ILE A 183 22.54 -5.01 6.44
CA ILE A 183 22.65 -4.82 7.90
C ILE A 183 23.47 -3.57 8.19
N ILE A 184 24.66 -3.42 7.61
CA ILE A 184 25.53 -2.25 7.82
C ILE A 184 24.80 -0.95 7.44
N MET A 185 24.13 -0.92 6.28
CA MET A 185 23.38 0.26 5.84
C MET A 185 22.20 0.57 6.77
N PHE A 186 21.48 -0.43 7.28
CA PHE A 186 20.44 -0.21 8.28
C PHE A 186 20.99 0.28 9.61
N VAL A 187 22.13 -0.24 10.09
CA VAL A 187 22.81 0.28 11.30
C VAL A 187 23.09 1.78 11.13
N ILE A 188 23.66 2.17 9.98
CA ILE A 188 23.93 3.58 9.66
C ILE A 188 22.64 4.39 9.65
N ALA A 189 21.57 3.85 9.07
CA ALA A 189 20.27 4.52 9.01
C ALA A 189 19.66 4.73 10.42
N PHE A 190 19.63 3.70 11.25
CA PHE A 190 19.08 3.77 12.62
C PHE A 190 19.96 4.57 13.59
N MET A 191 21.25 4.73 13.31
CA MET A 191 22.09 5.66 14.07
C MET A 191 21.64 7.12 13.94
N VAL A 192 21.03 7.49 12.81
CA VAL A 192 20.51 8.86 12.58
C VAL A 192 19.03 8.95 12.92
N GLY A 193 18.27 7.90 12.63
CA GLY A 193 16.83 7.84 12.84
C GLY A 193 16.08 7.78 11.52
N VAL A 194 15.12 6.86 11.43
CA VAL A 194 14.27 6.64 10.25
C VAL A 194 12.81 6.65 10.67
N ARG A 195 11.94 7.29 9.88
CA ARG A 195 10.51 7.36 10.14
C ARG A 195 9.78 6.10 9.64
N PHE A 196 8.82 5.60 10.40
CA PHE A 196 7.97 4.48 10.03
C PHE A 196 6.54 4.77 10.44
N GLU A 197 5.57 4.09 9.86
CA GLU A 197 4.19 4.14 10.33
C GLU A 197 4.13 3.70 11.80
N ALA A 198 3.56 4.57 12.65
CA ALA A 198 3.44 4.34 14.07
C ALA A 198 2.49 3.15 14.33
N PRO A 199 2.74 2.32 15.36
CA PRO A 199 1.88 1.19 15.70
C PRO A 199 0.61 1.69 16.41
N ILE A 200 -0.14 2.60 15.79
CA ILE A 200 -1.37 3.19 16.30
C ILE A 200 -2.50 2.79 15.36
N ILE A 201 -3.58 2.27 15.94
CA ILE A 201 -4.78 1.89 15.21
C ILE A 201 -5.56 3.17 14.88
N GLY A 202 -5.78 3.42 13.60
CA GLY A 202 -6.59 4.53 13.11
C GLY A 202 -8.06 4.18 13.04
N ASP A 203 -8.35 2.97 12.58
CA ASP A 203 -9.71 2.48 12.42
C ASP A 203 -9.74 0.95 12.53
N VAL A 204 -10.90 0.41 12.89
CA VAL A 204 -11.14 -1.01 13.07
C VAL A 204 -12.30 -1.43 12.20
N VAL A 205 -12.04 -2.34 11.27
CA VAL A 205 -13.05 -2.80 10.31
C VAL A 205 -14.22 -3.46 11.06
N PRO A 206 -15.47 -3.02 10.85
CA PRO A 206 -16.62 -3.60 11.52
C PRO A 206 -16.75 -5.11 11.30
N GLY A 207 -17.01 -5.87 12.37
CA GLY A 207 -17.13 -7.33 12.34
C GLY A 207 -15.81 -8.08 12.14
N SER A 208 -14.67 -7.39 12.08
CA SER A 208 -13.34 -8.02 11.99
C SER A 208 -12.92 -8.66 13.32
N PRO A 209 -11.89 -9.53 13.31
CA PRO A 209 -11.33 -10.09 14.54
C PRO A 209 -10.90 -9.04 15.58
N ALA A 210 -10.38 -7.89 15.13
CA ALA A 210 -10.00 -6.80 16.02
C ALA A 210 -11.22 -6.11 16.65
N ALA A 211 -12.32 -5.96 15.91
CA ALA A 211 -13.57 -5.42 16.47
C ALA A 211 -14.19 -6.38 17.51
N LEU A 212 -14.02 -7.68 17.31
CA LEU A 212 -14.55 -8.74 18.19
C LEU A 212 -13.53 -9.22 19.24
N ALA A 213 -12.42 -8.50 19.41
CA ALA A 213 -11.33 -8.87 20.29
C ALA A 213 -11.80 -9.00 21.74
N VAL A 214 -11.38 -10.06 22.43
CA VAL A 214 -11.80 -10.31 23.82
C VAL A 214 -10.73 -9.81 24.78
N PRO A 215 -11.04 -8.90 25.71
CA PRO A 215 -10.07 -8.42 26.68
C PRO A 215 -9.60 -9.55 27.62
N ILE A 216 -8.34 -9.49 28.03
CA ILE A 216 -7.69 -10.44 28.93
C ILE A 216 -7.52 -9.74 30.29
N GLY A 217 -8.32 -10.15 31.28
CA GLY A 217 -8.27 -9.63 32.65
C GLY A 217 -9.65 -9.53 33.29
N ASP A 218 -9.70 -9.21 34.59
CA ASP A 218 -10.93 -9.15 35.40
C ASP A 218 -11.61 -7.76 35.39
N GLY A 219 -11.35 -6.93 34.36
CA GLY A 219 -11.82 -5.54 34.28
C GLY A 219 -13.07 -5.35 33.42
N ASP A 220 -13.80 -4.25 33.66
CA ASP A 220 -14.94 -3.76 32.86
C ASP A 220 -14.45 -3.08 31.57
N THR A 221 -13.61 -3.79 30.81
CA THR A 221 -13.05 -3.29 29.54
C THR A 221 -13.97 -3.70 28.41
N ASP A 222 -14.38 -2.73 27.59
CA ASP A 222 -15.18 -3.02 26.41
C ASP A 222 -14.44 -3.97 25.45
N PRO A 223 -15.14 -4.94 24.85
CA PRO A 223 -14.59 -5.76 23.78
C PRO A 223 -14.13 -4.92 22.58
N GLY A 224 -13.13 -5.42 21.87
CA GLY A 224 -12.62 -4.82 20.66
C GLY A 224 -11.44 -3.87 20.88
N LEU A 225 -10.54 -3.88 19.89
CA LEU A 225 -9.59 -2.78 19.71
C LEU A 225 -10.33 -1.54 19.23
N GLN A 226 -9.79 -0.37 19.54
CA GLN A 226 -10.40 0.93 19.23
C GLN A 226 -9.43 1.82 18.45
N ALA A 227 -9.98 2.74 17.67
CA ALA A 227 -9.21 3.84 17.10
C ALA A 227 -8.48 4.61 18.22
N GLY A 228 -7.21 4.92 18.02
CA GLY A 228 -6.32 5.54 19.01
C GLY A 228 -5.48 4.55 19.82
N ASP A 229 -5.81 3.25 19.82
CA ASP A 229 -5.00 2.24 20.53
C ASP A 229 -3.59 2.16 19.95
N ARG A 230 -2.58 2.34 20.80
CA ARG A 230 -1.18 2.10 20.44
C ARG A 230 -0.82 0.65 20.76
N VAL A 231 -0.53 -0.15 19.74
CA VAL A 231 -0.04 -1.52 19.90
C VAL A 231 1.40 -1.49 20.41
N VAL A 232 1.61 -2.03 21.61
CA VAL A 232 2.94 -2.10 22.25
C VAL A 232 3.61 -3.46 22.05
N GLY A 233 2.81 -4.51 21.90
CA GLY A 233 3.32 -5.86 21.69
C GLY A 233 2.26 -6.82 21.16
N ILE A 234 2.72 -7.89 20.52
CA ILE A 234 1.92 -9.02 20.08
C ILE A 234 2.65 -10.30 20.51
N ASP A 235 1.98 -11.11 21.31
CA ASP A 235 2.55 -12.23 22.06
C ASP A 235 3.83 -11.79 22.80
N ASP A 236 4.96 -12.44 22.54
CA ASP A 236 6.26 -12.12 23.16
C ASP A 236 7.06 -11.07 22.38
N GLN A 237 6.51 -10.53 21.28
CA GLN A 237 7.20 -9.59 20.40
C GLN A 237 6.78 -8.15 20.68
N ARG A 238 7.77 -7.26 20.86
CA ARG A 238 7.51 -5.82 20.91
C ARG A 238 7.20 -5.28 19.52
N THR A 239 6.14 -4.51 19.42
CA THR A 239 5.69 -3.86 18.18
C THR A 239 6.20 -2.42 18.18
N LEU A 240 7.02 -2.06 17.18
CA LEU A 240 7.58 -0.71 17.06
C LEU A 240 6.97 0.08 15.91
N THR A 241 6.35 -0.61 14.95
CA THR A 241 5.79 -0.03 13.73
C THR A 241 4.47 -0.72 13.37
N PHE A 242 3.63 -0.05 12.61
CA PHE A 242 2.38 -0.65 12.12
C PHE A 242 2.63 -1.91 11.27
N SER A 243 3.72 -1.94 10.48
CA SER A 243 4.05 -3.14 9.70
C SER A 243 4.39 -4.35 10.57
N ASP A 244 4.84 -4.16 11.83
CA ASP A 244 5.04 -5.29 12.75
C ASP A 244 3.69 -5.92 13.10
N VAL A 245 2.65 -5.10 13.35
CA VAL A 245 1.27 -5.56 13.58
C VAL A 245 0.78 -6.43 12.41
N MET A 246 1.03 -5.97 11.19
CA MET A 246 0.61 -6.66 9.98
C MET A 246 1.36 -7.97 9.75
N ILE A 247 2.67 -8.00 10.00
CA ILE A 247 3.50 -9.20 9.83
C ILE A 247 3.12 -10.26 10.87
N GLU A 248 2.96 -9.89 12.14
CA GLU A 248 2.54 -10.85 13.18
C GLU A 248 1.13 -11.40 12.91
N SER A 249 0.21 -10.55 12.44
CA SER A 249 -1.09 -11.01 11.94
C SER A 249 -0.95 -12.02 10.81
N ALA A 250 -0.15 -11.70 9.77
CA ALA A 250 -0.01 -12.53 8.58
C ALA A 250 0.68 -13.88 8.86
N MET A 251 1.64 -13.89 9.79
CA MET A 251 2.42 -15.07 10.18
C MET A 251 1.75 -15.91 11.27
N SER A 252 0.59 -15.49 11.76
CA SER A 252 -0.15 -16.20 12.81
C SER A 252 -0.53 -17.63 12.39
N VAL A 253 -0.54 -18.53 13.37
CA VAL A 253 -0.87 -19.93 13.14
C VAL A 253 -2.39 -20.12 13.14
N PRO A 254 -2.97 -20.84 12.16
CA PRO A 254 -4.39 -21.17 12.15
C PRO A 254 -4.89 -21.77 13.47
N GLY A 255 -6.00 -21.23 14.00
CA GLY A 255 -6.60 -21.73 15.23
C GLY A 255 -5.87 -21.32 16.51
N ARG A 256 -4.81 -20.52 16.42
CA ARG A 256 -4.07 -20.01 17.58
C ARG A 256 -4.27 -18.49 17.68
N PRO A 257 -5.02 -18.01 18.68
CA PRO A 257 -5.19 -16.58 18.87
C PRO A 257 -3.88 -15.93 19.33
N LEU A 258 -3.68 -14.70 18.89
CA LEU A 258 -2.62 -13.79 19.31
C LEU A 258 -3.08 -13.02 20.56
N THR A 259 -2.12 -12.68 21.41
CA THR A 259 -2.29 -11.75 22.52
C THR A 259 -1.77 -10.38 22.10
N VAL A 260 -2.65 -9.41 21.92
CA VAL A 260 -2.28 -8.05 21.51
C VAL A 260 -2.35 -7.12 22.71
N GLU A 261 -1.22 -6.51 23.06
CA GLU A 261 -1.12 -5.52 24.13
C GLU A 261 -1.18 -4.10 23.54
N VAL A 262 -2.05 -3.25 24.09
CA VAL A 262 -2.27 -1.88 23.65
C VAL A 262 -2.24 -0.88 24.79
N GLU A 263 -1.73 0.32 24.53
CA GLU A 263 -1.90 1.50 25.36
C GLU A 263 -3.08 2.32 24.84
N ARG A 264 -4.10 2.49 25.69
CA ARG A 264 -5.30 3.28 25.39
C ARG A 264 -5.32 4.56 26.22
N GLU A 265 -5.62 5.70 25.58
CA GLU A 265 -5.74 6.97 26.29
C GLU A 265 -6.83 6.88 27.39
N GLY A 266 -6.52 7.35 28.60
CA GLY A 266 -7.43 7.28 29.75
C GLY A 266 -7.40 5.97 30.54
N ALA A 267 -6.76 4.90 30.03
CA ALA A 267 -6.55 3.67 30.79
C ALA A 267 -5.39 3.81 31.79
N SER A 268 -5.48 3.16 32.96
CA SER A 268 -4.44 3.21 34.00
C SER A 268 -3.19 2.36 33.69
N GLY A 269 -3.19 1.62 32.58
CA GLY A 269 -2.09 0.77 32.13
C GLY A 269 -2.40 0.07 30.81
N PRO A 270 -1.49 -0.78 30.30
CA PRO A 270 -1.69 -1.53 29.07
C PRO A 270 -2.89 -2.49 29.20
N LEU A 271 -3.69 -2.55 28.14
CA LEU A 271 -4.79 -3.49 27.98
C LEU A 271 -4.32 -4.64 27.09
N ALA A 272 -4.74 -5.87 27.39
CA ALA A 272 -4.40 -7.03 26.59
C ALA A 272 -5.66 -7.64 25.98
N PHE A 273 -5.60 -8.03 24.72
CA PHE A 273 -6.71 -8.58 23.97
C PHE A 273 -6.33 -9.90 23.30
N ARG A 274 -7.25 -10.85 23.29
CA ARG A 274 -7.13 -12.10 22.54
C ARG A 274 -7.82 -11.94 21.19
N ILE A 275 -7.05 -12.11 20.12
CA ILE A 275 -7.51 -11.90 18.75
C ILE A 275 -7.13 -13.11 17.93
N GLU A 276 -8.06 -13.68 17.17
CA GLU A 276 -7.76 -14.74 16.20
C GLU A 276 -7.80 -14.15 14.79
N PRO A 277 -6.64 -13.87 14.16
CA PRO A 277 -6.62 -13.36 12.80
C PRO A 277 -7.29 -14.33 11.82
N GLU A 278 -8.15 -13.78 10.98
CA GLU A 278 -8.89 -14.55 9.98
C GLU A 278 -8.21 -14.48 8.61
N PHE A 279 -8.32 -15.54 7.82
CA PHE A 279 -7.80 -15.54 6.47
C PHE A 279 -8.64 -14.63 5.58
N ASP A 280 -7.99 -13.66 4.96
CA ASP A 280 -8.60 -12.71 4.05
C ASP A 280 -8.26 -13.11 2.61
N ASP A 281 -9.28 -13.47 1.83
CA ASP A 281 -9.14 -13.93 0.44
C ASP A 281 -8.60 -12.83 -0.49
N GLY A 282 -8.77 -11.55 -0.14
CA GLY A 282 -8.29 -10.42 -0.93
C GLY A 282 -6.77 -10.25 -0.83
N THR A 283 -6.23 -10.40 0.37
CA THR A 283 -4.80 -10.25 0.65
C THR A 283 -4.04 -11.58 0.64
N ASN A 284 -4.74 -12.73 0.68
CA ASN A 284 -4.16 -14.07 0.81
C ASN A 284 -3.32 -14.22 2.10
N MET A 285 -3.73 -13.52 3.16
CA MET A 285 -3.04 -13.48 4.45
C MET A 285 -4.03 -13.49 5.59
N ARG A 286 -3.53 -13.78 6.80
CA ARG A 286 -4.31 -13.63 8.02
C ARG A 286 -4.31 -12.18 8.49
N MET A 287 -5.50 -11.63 8.73
CA MET A 287 -5.72 -10.22 9.01
C MET A 287 -6.52 -10.06 10.31
N MET A 288 -6.15 -9.06 11.11
CA MET A 288 -6.92 -8.64 12.29
C MET A 288 -8.02 -7.64 11.94
N GLY A 289 -7.91 -6.91 10.82
CA GLY A 289 -8.88 -5.88 10.42
C GLY A 289 -8.65 -4.52 11.07
N VAL A 290 -7.39 -4.12 11.23
CA VAL A 290 -6.99 -2.80 11.73
C VAL A 290 -6.36 -1.96 10.60
N LEU A 291 -6.58 -0.65 10.66
CA LEU A 291 -6.00 0.35 9.78
C LEU A 291 -5.00 1.23 10.54
N PRO A 292 -3.94 1.75 9.91
CA PRO A 292 -3.02 2.68 10.57
C PRO A 292 -3.71 4.02 10.83
N ALA A 293 -3.32 4.69 11.92
CA ALA A 293 -3.77 6.05 12.20
C ALA A 293 -3.26 7.04 11.16
N SER A 294 -4.11 8.01 10.80
CA SER A 294 -3.78 9.09 9.88
C SER A 294 -3.27 10.33 10.63
N SER A 295 -2.31 11.02 10.04
CA SER A 295 -1.90 12.37 10.46
C SER A 295 -2.91 13.42 9.98
N ALA A 296 -2.67 14.68 10.33
CA ALA A 296 -3.41 15.81 9.79
C ALA A 296 -2.86 16.31 8.44
N THR A 297 -1.83 15.68 7.88
CA THR A 297 -1.20 16.09 6.60
C THR A 297 -1.84 15.37 5.43
N LEU A 298 -2.44 16.11 4.50
CA LEU A 298 -3.04 15.56 3.29
C LEU A 298 -1.94 15.01 2.37
N GLY A 299 -2.20 13.88 1.73
CA GLY A 299 -1.28 13.28 0.77
C GLY A 299 -0.94 14.22 -0.39
N SER A 300 0.26 14.07 -0.93
CA SER A 300 0.75 14.90 -2.03
C SER A 300 0.54 14.28 -3.43
N ASP A 301 -0.30 13.24 -3.54
CA ASP A 301 -0.56 12.55 -4.82
C ASP A 301 -1.48 13.38 -5.71
N PRO A 302 -1.04 13.81 -6.91
CA PRO A 302 -1.87 14.57 -7.85
C PRO A 302 -3.18 13.87 -8.23
N ALA A 303 -3.24 12.53 -8.12
CA ALA A 303 -4.45 11.75 -8.38
C ALA A 303 -5.61 12.09 -7.42
N LEU A 304 -5.34 12.75 -6.29
CA LEU A 304 -6.37 13.23 -5.36
C LEU A 304 -7.09 14.49 -5.86
N THR A 305 -6.49 15.24 -6.79
CA THR A 305 -6.99 16.56 -7.21
C THR A 305 -8.45 16.54 -7.67
N PRO A 306 -8.91 15.61 -8.54
CA PRO A 306 -10.30 15.60 -8.99
C PRO A 306 -11.29 15.36 -7.85
N TYR A 307 -10.95 14.48 -6.91
CA TYR A 307 -11.81 14.14 -5.77
C TYR A 307 -11.87 15.25 -4.72
N LEU A 308 -10.74 15.92 -4.48
CA LEU A 308 -10.70 17.12 -3.65
C LEU A 308 -11.49 18.25 -4.31
N GLY A 309 -11.45 18.35 -5.64
CA GLY A 309 -12.16 19.36 -6.41
C GLY A 309 -13.67 19.38 -6.14
N ASP A 310 -14.30 18.22 -5.95
CA ASP A 310 -15.74 18.16 -5.63
C ASP A 310 -16.09 18.72 -4.26
N ILE A 311 -15.14 18.71 -3.33
CA ILE A 311 -15.35 19.09 -1.93
C ILE A 311 -14.93 20.55 -1.71
N VAL A 312 -13.81 20.95 -2.29
CA VAL A 312 -13.18 22.26 -2.02
C VAL A 312 -13.13 23.18 -3.25
N GLY A 313 -13.53 22.70 -4.43
CA GLY A 313 -13.42 23.38 -5.71
C GLY A 313 -12.10 23.12 -6.44
N ASP A 314 -12.17 23.01 -7.78
CA ASP A 314 -11.05 22.67 -8.65
C ASP A 314 -9.86 23.64 -8.55
N ASP A 315 -10.13 24.92 -8.27
CA ASP A 315 -9.07 25.95 -8.14
C ASP A 315 -8.28 25.81 -6.81
N VAL A 316 -8.89 25.22 -5.78
CA VAL A 316 -8.31 25.09 -4.44
C VAL A 316 -7.63 23.75 -4.26
N ALA A 317 -8.19 22.68 -4.82
CA ALA A 317 -7.72 21.31 -4.64
C ALA A 317 -6.19 21.12 -4.86
N PRO A 318 -5.57 21.63 -5.95
CA PRO A 318 -4.13 21.47 -6.16
C PRO A 318 -3.27 22.12 -5.08
N ARG A 319 -3.77 23.17 -4.40
CA ARG A 319 -3.05 23.93 -3.38
C ARG A 319 -3.08 23.24 -2.01
N LEU A 320 -4.01 22.30 -1.81
CA LEU A 320 -4.14 21.55 -0.55
C LEU A 320 -3.27 20.28 -0.51
N LEU A 321 -2.81 19.79 -1.65
CA LEU A 321 -1.96 18.58 -1.69
C LEU A 321 -0.71 18.78 -0.83
N GLY A 322 -0.52 17.91 0.17
CA GLY A 322 0.58 18.04 1.13
C GLY A 322 0.38 19.07 2.25
N ALA A 323 -0.74 19.79 2.27
CA ALA A 323 -1.05 20.74 3.34
C ALA A 323 -1.49 20.01 4.61
N THR A 324 -1.27 20.63 5.77
CA THR A 324 -1.64 20.06 7.08
C THR A 324 -2.83 20.80 7.65
N ILE A 325 -3.85 20.08 8.12
CA ILE A 325 -4.94 20.68 8.89
C ILE A 325 -4.37 21.12 10.23
N SER A 326 -4.33 22.43 10.47
CA SER A 326 -3.80 22.99 11.72
C SER A 326 -4.89 23.29 12.73
N ARG A 327 -6.10 23.65 12.27
CA ARG A 327 -7.23 24.04 13.13
C ARG A 327 -8.59 23.72 12.52
N VAL A 328 -9.56 23.44 13.39
CA VAL A 328 -11.01 23.47 13.11
C VAL A 328 -11.65 24.48 14.07
N GLY A 329 -12.10 25.61 13.53
CA GLY A 329 -12.51 26.77 14.32
C GLY A 329 -11.38 27.23 15.25
N GLU A 330 -11.63 27.17 16.56
CA GLU A 330 -10.62 27.50 17.58
C GLU A 330 -9.79 26.28 18.03
N THR A 331 -10.18 25.06 17.66
CA THR A 331 -9.55 23.82 18.11
C THR A 331 -8.30 23.51 17.29
N PRO A 332 -7.10 23.42 17.91
CA PRO A 332 -5.90 22.95 17.22
C PRO A 332 -5.99 21.46 16.88
N ILE A 333 -5.55 21.10 15.68
CA ILE A 333 -5.56 19.72 15.19
C ILE A 333 -4.12 19.22 15.10
N ALA A 334 -3.83 18.14 15.84
CA ALA A 334 -2.51 17.50 15.83
C ALA A 334 -2.48 16.25 14.93
N ASP A 335 -3.61 15.57 14.79
CA ASP A 335 -3.78 14.31 14.09
C ASP A 335 -5.22 14.17 13.59
N TRP A 336 -5.49 13.08 12.85
CA TRP A 336 -6.79 12.82 12.26
C TRP A 336 -7.89 12.57 13.30
N SER A 337 -7.59 11.88 14.39
CA SER A 337 -8.58 11.58 15.44
C SER A 337 -9.10 12.86 16.11
N ARG A 338 -8.22 13.84 16.33
CA ARG A 338 -8.62 15.18 16.80
C ARG A 338 -9.47 15.93 15.78
N PHE A 339 -9.18 15.76 14.48
CA PHE A 339 -10.02 16.32 13.42
C PHE A 339 -11.42 15.70 13.45
N GLU A 340 -11.53 14.38 13.47
CA GLU A 340 -12.81 13.66 13.57
C GLU A 340 -13.64 14.12 14.77
N THR A 341 -13.03 14.19 15.95
CA THR A 341 -13.71 14.66 17.16
C THR A 341 -14.22 16.09 17.00
N ALA A 342 -13.40 17.00 16.45
CA ALA A 342 -13.79 18.39 16.23
C ALA A 342 -14.94 18.53 15.21
N ILE A 343 -15.00 17.65 14.21
CA ILE A 343 -16.10 17.59 13.25
C ILE A 343 -17.38 17.05 13.92
N ASP A 344 -17.26 15.98 14.71
CA ASP A 344 -18.40 15.38 15.40
C ASP A 344 -19.03 16.36 16.41
N ASP A 345 -18.18 17.08 17.16
CA ASP A 345 -18.58 18.13 18.11
C ASP A 345 -19.35 19.29 17.45
N ALA A 346 -19.10 19.54 16.15
CA ALA A 346 -19.82 20.57 15.40
C ALA A 346 -21.26 20.18 15.08
N ARG A 347 -21.64 18.91 15.28
CA ARG A 347 -23.00 18.37 15.11
C ARG A 347 -23.64 18.74 13.76
N GLY A 348 -22.84 18.67 12.70
CA GLY A 348 -23.27 18.94 11.33
C GLY A 348 -23.32 20.41 10.92
N ALA A 349 -22.93 21.33 11.81
CA ALA A 349 -22.72 22.72 11.42
C ALA A 349 -21.49 22.85 10.52
N ASP A 350 -21.51 23.83 9.61
CA ASP A 350 -20.34 24.22 8.84
C ASP A 350 -19.20 24.63 9.76
N VAL A 351 -18.04 24.01 9.59
CA VAL A 351 -16.83 24.34 10.34
C VAL A 351 -15.78 25.01 9.48
N GLN A 352 -15.06 25.96 10.06
CA GLN A 352 -13.91 26.59 9.42
C GLN A 352 -12.67 25.71 9.61
N VAL A 353 -12.22 25.04 8.56
CA VAL A 353 -11.03 24.18 8.57
C VAL A 353 -9.87 24.93 7.94
N THR A 354 -8.78 25.11 8.71
CA THR A 354 -7.59 25.82 8.25
C THR A 354 -6.49 24.83 7.87
N PHE A 355 -6.02 24.94 6.64
CA PHE A 355 -4.91 24.19 6.09
C PHE A 355 -3.66 25.07 6.05
N GLU A 356 -2.58 24.57 6.64
CA GLU A 356 -1.23 25.12 6.52
C GLU A 356 -0.53 24.49 5.32
N PRO A 357 -0.20 25.27 4.27
CA PRO A 357 0.56 24.78 3.14
C PRO A 357 1.94 24.29 3.57
N MET A 358 2.54 23.43 2.75
CA MET A 358 3.80 22.73 3.03
C MET A 358 5.05 23.64 3.23
N THR A 359 4.92 24.97 3.30
CA THR A 359 6.03 25.93 3.32
C THR A 359 6.03 26.85 4.55
N THR A 360 6.70 26.43 5.61
CA THR A 360 7.09 27.31 6.73
C THR A 360 8.29 28.17 6.32
N SER A 361 8.09 29.18 5.47
CA SER A 361 8.91 30.42 5.32
C SER A 361 8.54 31.15 4.02
N GLY A 362 7.53 32.03 4.08
CA GLY A 362 7.09 32.84 2.93
C GLY A 362 6.19 32.11 1.92
N GLY A 363 5.55 31.02 2.36
CA GLY A 363 4.52 30.30 1.61
C GLY A 363 3.23 31.09 1.40
N PRO A 364 2.30 30.59 0.56
CA PRO A 364 0.96 31.14 0.47
C PRO A 364 0.28 31.15 1.86
N ASP A 365 -0.56 32.14 2.09
CA ASP A 365 -1.32 32.26 3.33
C ASP A 365 -2.11 30.96 3.64
N PRO A 366 -2.34 30.63 4.92
CA PRO A 366 -3.21 29.52 5.31
C PRO A 366 -4.54 29.57 4.56
N ILE A 367 -4.99 28.41 4.10
CA ILE A 367 -6.25 28.29 3.35
C ILE A 367 -7.31 27.85 4.35
N THR A 368 -8.28 28.72 4.62
CA THR A 368 -9.43 28.39 5.47
C THR A 368 -10.65 28.12 4.60
N LEU A 369 -11.28 26.97 4.82
CA LEU A 369 -12.44 26.51 4.08
C LEU A 369 -13.60 26.24 5.03
N SER A 370 -14.82 26.57 4.60
CA SER A 370 -16.04 26.15 5.28
C SER A 370 -16.39 24.75 4.80
N LEU A 371 -16.23 23.75 5.66
CA LEU A 371 -16.55 22.36 5.33
C LEU A 371 -17.69 21.87 6.22
N ALA A 372 -18.66 21.18 5.62
CA ALA A 372 -19.80 20.61 6.32
C ALA A 372 -19.57 19.11 6.56
N ALA A 373 -19.85 18.64 7.77
CA ALA A 373 -19.86 17.21 8.05
C ALA A 373 -21.07 16.54 7.39
N SER A 374 -20.89 15.31 6.92
CA SER A 374 -22.02 14.50 6.46
C SER A 374 -22.59 13.69 7.62
N PRO A 375 -23.92 13.52 7.72
CA PRO A 375 -24.48 12.71 8.78
C PRO A 375 -24.10 11.24 8.63
N VAL A 376 -23.74 10.58 9.74
CA VAL A 376 -23.73 9.12 9.77
C VAL A 376 -25.19 8.65 9.69
N LEU A 377 -25.47 7.74 8.76
CA LEU A 377 -26.77 7.12 8.61
C LEU A 377 -26.89 5.89 9.52
N GLU A 378 -28.11 5.53 9.86
CA GLU A 378 -28.42 4.29 10.56
C GLU A 378 -28.04 3.09 9.69
N THR A 379 -27.37 2.12 10.29
CA THR A 379 -27.13 0.82 9.65
C THR A 379 -28.36 -0.06 9.87
N ILE A 380 -29.21 -0.17 8.84
CA ILE A 380 -30.45 -0.93 8.89
C ILE A 380 -30.13 -2.41 8.58
N PRO A 381 -30.38 -3.34 9.53
CA PRO A 381 -30.13 -4.76 9.33
C PRO A 381 -30.82 -5.32 8.10
N ALA A 382 -30.16 -6.26 7.42
CA ALA A 382 -30.75 -6.96 6.29
C ALA A 382 -31.97 -7.79 6.74
N SER A 383 -33.05 -7.75 5.97
CA SER A 383 -34.33 -8.38 6.28
C SER A 383 -34.38 -9.89 5.98
N GLU A 384 -33.29 -10.63 6.17
CA GLU A 384 -33.04 -12.02 5.70
C GLU A 384 -32.55 -12.15 4.23
N ASP A 385 -31.88 -13.27 3.90
CA ASP A 385 -31.23 -13.64 2.62
C ASP A 385 -29.79 -13.16 2.31
N GLY A 386 -28.89 -13.10 3.30
CA GLY A 386 -27.46 -12.92 3.03
C GLY A 386 -27.10 -11.60 2.33
N LEU A 387 -28.04 -10.65 2.30
CA LEU A 387 -27.84 -9.29 1.84
C LEU A 387 -27.07 -8.48 2.89
N LEU A 388 -26.33 -7.48 2.45
CA LEU A 388 -25.61 -6.57 3.34
C LEU A 388 -26.62 -5.67 4.08
N PRO A 389 -26.27 -5.08 5.24
CA PRO A 389 -27.10 -4.04 5.82
C PRO A 389 -27.23 -2.83 4.88
N GLU A 390 -28.37 -2.13 4.95
CA GLU A 390 -28.60 -0.88 4.24
C GLU A 390 -28.21 0.32 5.11
N GLN A 391 -28.02 1.49 4.50
CA GLN A 391 -27.82 2.75 5.21
C GLN A 391 -29.06 3.63 5.04
N GLY A 392 -29.55 4.23 6.12
CA GLY A 392 -30.80 4.99 6.07
C GLY A 392 -31.12 5.78 7.33
N LEU A 393 -32.38 6.20 7.47
CA LEU A 393 -32.91 6.84 8.68
C LEU A 393 -34.32 6.31 8.93
N LEU A 394 -34.54 5.61 10.05
CA LEU A 394 -35.88 5.25 10.53
C LEU A 394 -36.68 4.41 9.51
N GLY A 395 -35.99 3.65 8.66
CA GLY A 395 -36.57 2.86 7.56
C GLY A 395 -36.58 3.55 6.19
N LEU A 396 -36.27 4.85 6.10
CA LEU A 396 -36.00 5.53 4.84
C LEU A 396 -34.60 5.15 4.34
N VAL A 397 -34.45 4.96 3.03
CA VAL A 397 -33.16 4.61 2.41
C VAL A 397 -32.84 5.61 1.27
N PRO A 398 -31.61 6.12 1.11
CA PRO A 398 -31.25 6.99 -0.01
C PRO A 398 -31.21 6.24 -1.34
N LEU A 399 -31.39 6.97 -2.45
CA LEU A 399 -31.18 6.42 -3.79
C LEU A 399 -29.71 6.05 -4.02
N VAL A 400 -29.47 5.18 -4.99
CA VAL A 400 -28.10 4.83 -5.43
C VAL A 400 -27.56 5.94 -6.33
N ARG A 401 -26.34 6.38 -6.07
CA ARG A 401 -25.57 7.33 -6.88
C ARG A 401 -24.33 6.67 -7.45
N ILE A 402 -23.91 7.04 -8.65
CA ILE A 402 -22.63 6.60 -9.23
C ILE A 402 -21.54 7.57 -8.81
N GLU A 403 -20.68 7.16 -7.88
CA GLU A 403 -19.58 7.98 -7.36
C GLU A 403 -18.39 8.04 -8.30
N ASP A 404 -18.12 6.94 -9.00
CA ASP A 404 -17.04 6.87 -9.97
C ASP A 404 -17.30 5.79 -11.04
N VAL A 405 -16.71 5.99 -12.22
CA VAL A 405 -16.67 5.03 -13.31
C VAL A 405 -15.19 4.77 -13.64
N PRO A 406 -14.58 3.73 -13.04
CA PRO A 406 -13.15 3.47 -13.18
C PRO A 406 -12.70 3.39 -14.65
N GLN A 407 -11.50 3.91 -14.94
CA GLN A 407 -10.92 3.81 -16.28
C GLN A 407 -10.82 2.36 -16.75
N GLY A 408 -11.24 2.11 -17.99
CA GLY A 408 -11.28 0.76 -18.56
C GLY A 408 -12.56 -0.02 -18.22
N SER A 409 -13.49 0.58 -17.47
CA SER A 409 -14.85 0.07 -17.35
C SER A 409 -15.49 -0.07 -18.73
N ARG A 410 -16.20 -1.18 -18.95
CA ARG A 410 -16.99 -1.39 -20.18
C ARG A 410 -18.13 -0.39 -20.33
N ASN A 411 -18.53 0.23 -19.22
CA ASN A 411 -19.58 1.25 -19.18
C ASN A 411 -19.02 2.67 -19.12
N GLN A 412 -17.74 2.84 -19.46
CA GLN A 412 -17.13 4.15 -19.62
C GLN A 412 -17.84 4.89 -20.78
N GLY A 413 -18.43 6.06 -20.47
CA GLY A 413 -19.26 6.83 -21.39
C GLY A 413 -20.75 6.46 -21.39
N VAL A 414 -21.14 5.37 -20.71
CA VAL A 414 -22.55 5.02 -20.46
C VAL A 414 -23.00 5.68 -19.15
N PHE A 415 -22.34 5.30 -18.06
CA PHE A 415 -22.48 5.99 -16.78
C PHE A 415 -21.61 7.24 -16.74
N GLN A 416 -22.08 8.23 -15.99
CA GLN A 416 -21.32 9.39 -15.60
C GLN A 416 -21.30 9.49 -14.08
N ARG A 417 -20.22 10.09 -13.57
CA ARG A 417 -20.11 10.43 -12.16
C ARG A 417 -21.24 11.39 -11.79
N GLY A 418 -21.93 11.11 -10.68
CA GLY A 418 -23.10 11.85 -10.22
C GLY A 418 -24.44 11.31 -10.72
N ASP A 419 -24.47 10.31 -11.61
CA ASP A 419 -25.74 9.69 -12.03
C ASP A 419 -26.49 9.11 -10.83
N ILE A 420 -27.77 9.46 -10.66
CA ILE A 420 -28.64 8.88 -9.62
C ILE A 420 -29.53 7.83 -10.26
N VAL A 421 -29.53 6.60 -9.74
CA VAL A 421 -30.28 5.48 -10.30
C VAL A 421 -31.75 5.55 -9.89
N LEU A 422 -32.62 5.90 -10.83
CA LEU A 422 -34.07 5.97 -10.64
C LEU A 422 -34.76 4.64 -10.94
N ARG A 423 -34.21 3.83 -11.85
CA ARG A 423 -34.74 2.50 -12.19
C ARG A 423 -33.64 1.58 -12.70
N ILE A 424 -33.71 0.31 -12.33
CA ILE A 424 -32.82 -0.76 -12.84
C ILE A 424 -33.67 -1.96 -13.27
N ALA A 425 -33.64 -2.29 -14.56
CA ALA A 425 -34.60 -3.22 -15.16
C ALA A 425 -36.05 -2.83 -14.79
N ASP A 426 -36.74 -3.68 -14.03
CA ASP A 426 -38.13 -3.48 -13.60
C ASP A 426 -38.25 -2.90 -12.17
N LEU A 427 -37.12 -2.64 -11.50
CA LEU A 427 -37.10 -2.13 -10.13
C LEU A 427 -36.98 -0.60 -10.12
N THR A 428 -38.03 0.07 -9.66
CA THR A 428 -38.06 1.52 -9.43
C THR A 428 -37.42 1.88 -8.09
N ALA A 429 -36.63 2.95 -8.07
CA ALA A 429 -35.94 3.50 -6.91
C ALA A 429 -35.26 2.40 -6.07
N PRO A 430 -34.35 1.61 -6.68
CA PRO A 430 -33.76 0.45 -6.03
C PRO A 430 -32.92 0.88 -4.83
N ARG A 431 -32.93 0.08 -3.75
CA ARG A 431 -31.94 0.18 -2.68
C ARG A 431 -30.56 -0.31 -3.17
N MET A 432 -29.50 -0.01 -2.43
CA MET A 432 -28.13 -0.40 -2.81
C MET A 432 -27.99 -1.90 -3.01
N ASN A 433 -28.56 -2.71 -2.12
CA ASN A 433 -28.48 -4.16 -2.26
C ASN A 433 -29.27 -4.69 -3.45
N GLU A 434 -30.39 -4.05 -3.76
CA GLU A 434 -31.26 -4.44 -4.88
C GLU A 434 -30.62 -4.08 -6.20
N PHE A 435 -29.95 -2.92 -6.25
CA PHE A 435 -29.10 -2.53 -7.37
C PHE A 435 -28.00 -3.57 -7.62
N ARG A 436 -27.25 -3.95 -6.58
CA ARG A 436 -26.20 -4.98 -6.68
C ARG A 436 -26.76 -6.35 -7.07
N ALA A 437 -27.89 -6.76 -6.49
CA ALA A 437 -28.55 -8.03 -6.80
C ALA A 437 -29.07 -8.08 -8.25
N ALA A 438 -29.66 -6.98 -8.74
CA ALA A 438 -30.16 -6.88 -10.10
C ALA A 438 -29.04 -7.01 -11.15
N ILE A 439 -27.84 -6.50 -10.84
CA ILE A 439 -26.64 -6.66 -11.66
C ILE A 439 -26.14 -8.12 -11.61
N LYS A 440 -25.95 -8.66 -10.39
CA LYS A 440 -25.41 -10.01 -10.19
C LYS A 440 -26.28 -11.10 -10.83
N ALA A 441 -27.58 -10.88 -10.91
CA ALA A 441 -28.53 -11.80 -11.54
C ALA A 441 -28.41 -11.88 -13.08
N ARG A 442 -27.58 -11.03 -13.72
CA ARG A 442 -27.54 -10.82 -15.17
C ARG A 442 -26.11 -10.84 -15.75
N PRO A 443 -25.30 -11.90 -15.52
CA PRO A 443 -23.94 -11.94 -16.05
C PRO A 443 -23.93 -11.98 -17.58
N GLY A 444 -23.10 -11.14 -18.20
CA GLY A 444 -22.89 -11.12 -19.65
C GLY A 444 -24.05 -10.55 -20.47
N SER A 445 -25.00 -9.83 -19.86
CA SER A 445 -26.13 -9.23 -20.58
C SER A 445 -26.18 -7.71 -20.46
N ASP A 446 -26.94 -7.09 -21.35
CA ASP A 446 -27.27 -5.68 -21.26
C ASP A 446 -28.37 -5.45 -20.23
N LEU A 447 -28.26 -4.33 -19.51
CA LEU A 447 -29.11 -3.96 -18.39
C LEU A 447 -29.64 -2.54 -18.63
N PRO A 448 -30.94 -2.37 -18.88
CA PRO A 448 -31.53 -1.04 -19.01
C PRO A 448 -31.66 -0.37 -17.64
N LEU A 449 -31.30 0.91 -17.57
CA LEU A 449 -31.48 1.76 -16.40
C LEU A 449 -32.10 3.11 -16.80
N LEU A 450 -32.78 3.72 -15.84
CA LEU A 450 -33.14 5.13 -15.87
C LEU A 450 -32.30 5.84 -14.81
N VAL A 451 -31.55 6.85 -15.21
CA VAL A 451 -30.74 7.67 -14.29
C VAL A 451 -31.16 9.12 -14.35
N GLU A 452 -31.08 9.83 -13.23
CA GLU A 452 -31.10 11.30 -13.21
C GLU A 452 -29.67 11.79 -13.44
N ARG A 453 -29.48 12.67 -14.42
CA ARG A 453 -28.21 13.31 -14.74
C ARG A 453 -28.48 14.77 -15.02
N ASP A 454 -27.86 15.66 -14.23
CA ASP A 454 -28.06 17.11 -14.30
C ASP A 454 -29.53 17.53 -14.13
N GLY A 455 -30.29 16.78 -13.32
CA GLY A 455 -31.73 17.01 -13.09
C GLY A 455 -32.66 16.51 -14.22
N GLU A 456 -32.12 15.82 -15.23
CA GLU A 456 -32.90 15.23 -16.31
C GLU A 456 -32.86 13.69 -16.25
N GLU A 457 -34.00 13.06 -16.53
CA GLU A 457 -34.08 11.60 -16.67
C GLU A 457 -33.46 11.14 -17.99
N LYS A 458 -32.55 10.17 -17.93
CA LYS A 458 -31.88 9.58 -19.09
C LYS A 458 -31.96 8.06 -19.04
N GLU A 459 -32.46 7.47 -20.12
CA GLU A 459 -32.39 6.03 -20.33
C GLU A 459 -30.99 5.65 -20.81
N ILE A 460 -30.39 4.68 -20.12
CA ILE A 460 -29.07 4.14 -20.46
C ILE A 460 -29.12 2.62 -20.47
N ILE A 461 -28.19 2.00 -21.19
CA ILE A 461 -28.05 0.55 -21.26
C ILE A 461 -26.62 0.21 -20.83
N ALA A 462 -26.47 -0.40 -19.66
CA ALA A 462 -25.19 -0.84 -19.13
C ALA A 462 -24.90 -2.29 -19.50
N SER A 463 -23.66 -2.59 -19.84
CA SER A 463 -23.18 -3.95 -20.08
C SER A 463 -22.69 -4.58 -18.78
N VAL A 464 -23.21 -5.75 -18.42
CA VAL A 464 -22.75 -6.54 -17.27
C VAL A 464 -21.73 -7.57 -17.74
N ASP A 465 -20.60 -7.69 -17.04
CA ASP A 465 -19.57 -8.68 -17.37
C ASP A 465 -19.97 -10.11 -16.96
N ALA A 466 -19.12 -11.09 -17.32
CA ALA A 466 -19.36 -12.50 -17.01
C ALA A 466 -19.36 -12.82 -15.51
N ASN A 467 -18.82 -11.93 -14.68
CA ASN A 467 -18.77 -12.08 -13.22
C ASN A 467 -19.97 -11.39 -12.54
N GLY A 468 -20.89 -10.78 -13.29
CA GLY A 468 -22.01 -10.03 -12.73
C GLY A 468 -21.58 -8.67 -12.19
N MET A 469 -20.68 -7.96 -12.89
CA MET A 469 -20.22 -6.62 -12.53
C MET A 469 -20.46 -5.62 -13.66
N VAL A 470 -20.85 -4.40 -13.31
CA VAL A 470 -20.97 -3.26 -14.27
C VAL A 470 -19.73 -2.37 -14.30
N GLY A 471 -18.77 -2.55 -13.37
CA GLY A 471 -17.56 -1.73 -13.32
C GLY A 471 -17.82 -0.25 -13.01
N VAL A 472 -18.58 0.02 -11.95
CA VAL A 472 -18.80 1.37 -11.39
C VAL A 472 -18.64 1.31 -9.88
N LEU A 473 -18.39 2.45 -9.24
CA LEU A 473 -18.39 2.61 -7.79
C LEU A 473 -19.72 3.25 -7.35
N PRO A 474 -20.66 2.50 -6.75
CA PRO A 474 -21.92 3.05 -6.29
C PRO A 474 -21.82 3.60 -4.86
N GLY A 475 -22.49 4.73 -4.61
CA GLY A 475 -22.69 5.38 -3.31
C GLY A 475 -24.16 5.76 -3.09
N TYR A 476 -24.42 6.64 -2.13
CA TYR A 476 -25.77 7.08 -1.77
C TYR A 476 -25.98 8.54 -2.20
N ALA A 477 -27.13 8.84 -2.80
CA ALA A 477 -27.52 10.19 -3.20
C ALA A 477 -28.05 10.98 -1.98
N LEU A 478 -27.13 11.59 -1.22
CA LEU A 478 -27.46 12.34 0.00
C LEU A 478 -27.89 13.79 -0.28
N GLU A 479 -27.58 14.29 -1.47
CA GLU A 479 -27.86 15.65 -1.96
C GLU A 479 -29.33 15.87 -2.34
N THR A 480 -30.15 14.81 -2.37
CA THR A 480 -31.56 14.87 -2.77
C THR A 480 -32.44 14.28 -1.67
N PRO A 481 -33.62 14.86 -1.38
CA PRO A 481 -34.51 14.36 -0.34
C PRO A 481 -35.45 13.25 -0.87
N THR A 482 -35.05 12.60 -1.96
CA THR A 482 -35.78 11.49 -2.57
C THR A 482 -35.30 10.17 -1.99
N THR A 483 -36.25 9.29 -1.71
CA THR A 483 -36.01 8.00 -1.05
C THR A 483 -36.04 6.85 -2.06
N ALA A 484 -35.16 5.87 -1.87
CA ALA A 484 -35.30 4.55 -2.45
C ALA A 484 -36.53 3.84 -1.87
N ARG A 485 -36.76 2.59 -2.27
CA ARG A 485 -37.81 1.76 -1.68
C ARG A 485 -37.65 1.69 -0.14
N PRO A 486 -38.63 2.17 0.63
CA PRO A 486 -38.57 2.17 2.09
C PRO A 486 -38.51 0.76 2.68
N ILE A 487 -38.01 0.66 3.91
CA ILE A 487 -38.02 -0.55 4.72
C ILE A 487 -39.11 -0.39 5.78
N ASP A 488 -40.23 -1.07 5.62
CA ASP A 488 -41.35 -1.03 6.57
C ASP A 488 -41.14 -1.96 7.78
N THR A 489 -40.24 -2.95 7.66
CA THR A 489 -40.00 -3.94 8.71
C THR A 489 -38.55 -4.38 8.78
N VAL A 490 -38.00 -4.50 9.98
CA VAL A 490 -36.65 -5.00 10.27
C VAL A 490 -36.76 -6.08 11.34
N ALA A 491 -36.22 -7.27 11.09
CA ALA A 491 -36.25 -8.41 12.02
C ALA A 491 -37.64 -8.71 12.63
N GLY A 492 -38.71 -8.50 11.84
CA GLY A 492 -40.10 -8.71 12.26
C GLY A 492 -40.75 -7.54 13.01
N ALA A 493 -40.03 -6.47 13.33
CA ALA A 493 -40.57 -5.25 13.92
C ALA A 493 -40.84 -4.18 12.85
N SER A 494 -41.92 -3.40 12.99
CA SER A 494 -42.23 -2.29 12.09
C SER A 494 -41.28 -1.11 12.31
N THR A 495 -40.82 -0.49 11.22
CA THR A 495 -40.06 0.76 11.29
C THR A 495 -41.01 1.94 11.54
N PRO A 496 -40.49 3.10 11.99
CA PRO A 496 -41.30 4.30 12.18
C PRO A 496 -42.09 4.73 10.94
N ILE A 497 -41.50 4.57 9.75
CA ILE A 497 -42.11 4.97 8.49
C ILE A 497 -43.14 3.98 7.94
N ALA A 498 -43.26 2.77 8.51
CA ALA A 498 -44.15 1.72 8.02
C ALA A 498 -45.62 2.15 7.98
N SER A 499 -46.03 2.97 8.95
CA SER A 499 -47.40 3.50 9.04
C SER A 499 -47.75 4.45 7.89
N LEU A 500 -46.73 5.06 7.26
CA LEU A 500 -46.89 6.07 6.22
C LEU A 500 -47.08 5.47 4.82
N ARG A 501 -46.73 4.17 4.65
CA ARG A 501 -46.87 3.41 3.39
C ARG A 501 -46.27 4.16 2.20
N LEU A 502 -45.05 4.66 2.37
CA LEU A 502 -44.36 5.46 1.36
C LEU A 502 -44.06 4.60 0.12
N LEU A 503 -44.12 5.23 -1.06
CA LEU A 503 -43.81 4.56 -2.32
C LEU A 503 -42.32 4.74 -2.69
N PRO A 504 -41.70 3.80 -3.42
CA PRO A 504 -40.32 3.97 -3.91
C PRO A 504 -40.20 5.22 -4.78
N GLY A 505 -39.27 6.12 -4.46
CA GLY A 505 -39.13 7.42 -5.13
C GLY A 505 -39.89 8.57 -4.43
N THR A 506 -40.40 8.36 -3.22
CA THR A 506 -41.05 9.43 -2.45
C THR A 506 -40.05 10.53 -2.13
N ARG A 507 -40.44 11.78 -2.36
CA ARG A 507 -39.65 12.97 -2.02
C ARG A 507 -40.14 13.57 -0.72
N VAL A 508 -39.27 13.64 0.29
CA VAL A 508 -39.56 14.35 1.54
C VAL A 508 -39.41 15.85 1.30
N LEU A 509 -40.38 16.64 1.75
CA LEU A 509 -40.45 18.07 1.52
C LEU A 509 -40.21 18.85 2.80
N GLU A 510 -40.81 18.42 3.91
CA GLU A 510 -40.65 19.06 5.22
C GLU A 510 -40.59 18.05 6.35
N VAL A 511 -39.83 18.36 7.41
CA VAL A 511 -39.82 17.64 8.68
C VAL A 511 -39.84 18.65 9.82
N GLY A 512 -40.78 18.49 10.76
CA GLY A 512 -40.92 19.38 11.91
C GLY A 512 -41.12 20.85 11.53
N GLY A 513 -41.77 21.10 10.39
CA GLY A 513 -41.98 22.44 9.83
C GLY A 513 -40.76 23.07 9.16
N ARG A 514 -39.68 22.30 8.90
CA ARG A 514 -38.49 22.75 8.17
C ARG A 514 -38.46 22.14 6.77
N SER A 515 -38.19 22.96 5.75
CA SER A 515 -37.98 22.49 4.37
C SER A 515 -36.75 21.60 4.26
N ILE A 516 -36.87 20.51 3.51
CA ILE A 516 -35.83 19.51 3.30
C ILE A 516 -35.40 19.53 1.84
N ASP A 517 -34.10 19.73 1.62
CA ASP A 517 -33.44 19.71 0.31
C ASP A 517 -32.45 18.55 0.16
N SER A 518 -32.10 17.88 1.25
CA SER A 518 -31.04 16.86 1.32
C SER A 518 -31.28 15.91 2.50
N TRP A 519 -30.58 14.77 2.51
CA TRP A 519 -30.57 13.85 3.65
C TRP A 519 -29.96 14.47 4.91
N SER A 520 -28.93 15.29 4.74
CA SER A 520 -28.32 16.07 5.83
C SER A 520 -29.32 17.02 6.47
N GLY A 521 -30.07 17.78 5.65
CA GLY A 521 -31.15 18.64 6.12
C GLY A 521 -32.24 17.85 6.84
N MET A 522 -32.62 16.68 6.31
CA MET A 522 -33.62 15.80 6.89
C MET A 522 -33.23 15.35 8.30
N ARG A 523 -32.00 14.83 8.46
CA ARG A 523 -31.51 14.38 9.76
C ARG A 523 -31.41 15.53 10.76
N ALA A 524 -30.88 16.69 10.33
CA ALA A 524 -30.80 17.87 11.17
C ALA A 524 -32.18 18.35 11.66
N ALA A 525 -33.20 18.27 10.80
CA ALA A 525 -34.57 18.58 11.17
C ALA A 525 -35.14 17.57 12.19
N LEU A 526 -34.94 16.26 11.97
CA LEU A 526 -35.34 15.23 12.93
C LEU A 526 -34.68 15.43 14.31
N LEU A 527 -33.36 15.67 14.34
CA LEU A 527 -32.63 15.93 15.59
C LEU A 527 -33.16 17.17 16.31
N ALA A 528 -33.46 18.24 15.58
CA ALA A 528 -34.00 19.46 16.16
C ALA A 528 -35.41 19.24 16.74
N SER A 529 -36.27 18.51 16.04
CA SER A 529 -37.65 18.21 16.46
C SER A 529 -37.74 17.23 17.62
N THR A 530 -36.71 16.42 17.85
CA THR A 530 -36.69 15.38 18.89
C THR A 530 -35.78 15.70 20.07
N ARG A 531 -35.04 16.82 20.05
CA ARG A 531 -34.05 17.18 21.08
C ARG A 531 -34.61 17.16 22.51
N GLU A 532 -35.74 17.82 22.74
CA GLU A 532 -36.34 17.88 24.08
C GLU A 532 -36.77 16.51 24.59
N ALA A 533 -37.21 15.62 23.70
CA ALA A 533 -37.57 14.25 24.05
C ALA A 533 -36.33 13.42 24.37
N ALA A 534 -35.25 13.58 23.59
CA ALA A 534 -33.96 12.96 23.85
C ALA A 534 -33.39 13.36 25.22
N ASP A 535 -33.43 14.65 25.56
CA ASP A 535 -32.97 15.17 26.86
C ASP A 535 -33.74 14.58 28.05
N ARG A 536 -35.00 14.16 27.83
CA ARG A 536 -35.87 13.54 28.85
C ARG A 536 -35.89 12.01 28.80
N GLY A 537 -35.28 11.38 27.79
CA GLY A 537 -35.38 9.94 27.56
C GLY A 537 -36.78 9.47 27.17
N GLU A 538 -37.53 10.30 26.43
CA GLU A 538 -38.91 10.06 26.00
C GLU A 538 -39.00 9.87 24.48
N GLY A 539 -40.12 9.31 24.02
CA GLY A 539 -40.46 9.28 22.59
C GLY A 539 -40.92 10.64 22.07
N ALA A 540 -40.98 10.79 20.75
CA ALA A 540 -41.35 12.03 20.08
C ALA A 540 -42.30 11.78 18.91
N THR A 541 -43.12 12.78 18.59
CA THR A 541 -43.93 12.79 17.36
C THR A 541 -43.51 13.99 16.52
N VAL A 542 -43.19 13.74 15.25
CA VAL A 542 -42.65 14.73 14.33
C VAL A 542 -43.51 14.77 13.07
N SER A 543 -43.95 15.97 12.68
CA SER A 543 -44.67 16.14 11.42
C SER A 543 -43.74 15.97 10.23
N MET A 544 -44.19 15.30 9.19
CA MET A 544 -43.45 15.12 7.94
C MET A 544 -44.37 15.37 6.74
N ALA A 545 -43.93 16.24 5.83
CA ALA A 545 -44.57 16.46 4.55
C ALA A 545 -43.75 15.80 3.44
N TYR A 546 -44.42 15.08 2.53
CA TYR A 546 -43.78 14.36 1.44
C TYR A 546 -44.66 14.37 0.18
N ARG A 547 -44.04 14.07 -0.96
CA ARG A 547 -44.71 13.91 -2.25
C ARG A 547 -44.49 12.50 -2.76
N LEU A 548 -45.59 11.79 -3.02
CA LEU A 548 -45.55 10.48 -3.65
C LEU A 548 -45.18 10.62 -5.14
N PRO A 549 -44.45 9.66 -5.72
CA PRO A 549 -44.00 9.67 -7.11
C PRO A 549 -45.12 9.23 -8.07
N ILE A 550 -46.26 9.91 -7.99
CA ILE A 550 -47.41 9.73 -8.88
C ILE A 550 -47.66 11.03 -9.62
N GLU A 551 -48.11 10.93 -10.87
CA GLU A 551 -48.43 12.08 -11.71
C GLU A 551 -49.49 12.95 -11.00
N LEU A 552 -49.19 14.25 -10.78
CA LEU A 552 -50.00 15.19 -10.00
C LEU A 552 -50.13 14.86 -8.48
N GLY A 553 -49.13 14.20 -7.88
CA GLY A 553 -49.09 13.99 -6.44
C GLY A 553 -49.02 15.31 -5.65
N GLU A 554 -50.10 15.65 -4.95
CA GLU A 554 -50.13 16.78 -4.02
C GLU A 554 -49.26 16.47 -2.78
N PRO A 555 -48.56 17.47 -2.20
CA PRO A 555 -47.88 17.32 -0.92
C PRO A 555 -48.84 16.77 0.15
N THR A 556 -48.42 15.68 0.80
CA THR A 556 -49.16 15.02 1.86
C THR A 556 -48.40 15.16 3.17
N SER A 557 -49.10 15.45 4.27
CA SER A 557 -48.51 15.54 5.62
C SER A 557 -48.96 14.37 6.48
N ALA A 558 -48.05 13.81 7.27
CA ALA A 558 -48.33 12.77 8.25
C ALA A 558 -47.48 12.96 9.52
N GLU A 559 -47.87 12.31 10.60
CA GLU A 559 -47.12 12.31 11.87
C GLU A 559 -46.26 11.05 11.97
N LEU A 560 -44.95 11.25 12.18
CA LEU A 560 -43.98 10.21 12.44
C LEU A 560 -43.81 10.05 13.96
N THR A 561 -44.17 8.89 14.51
CA THR A 561 -44.01 8.61 15.95
C THR A 561 -42.77 7.77 16.18
N LEU A 562 -41.93 8.23 17.10
CA LEU A 562 -40.68 7.59 17.52
C LEU A 562 -40.77 7.24 19.00
N ASP A 563 -40.37 6.02 19.35
CA ASP A 563 -40.21 5.65 20.75
C ASP A 563 -38.90 6.22 21.35
N ALA A 564 -38.73 6.09 22.67
CA ALA A 564 -37.56 6.63 23.37
C ALA A 564 -36.24 6.00 22.91
N GLY A 565 -36.25 4.72 22.52
CA GLY A 565 -35.07 4.02 22.01
C GLY A 565 -34.66 4.56 20.64
N GLN A 566 -35.62 4.72 19.74
CA GLN A 566 -35.41 5.29 18.40
C GLN A 566 -34.93 6.75 18.46
N VAL A 567 -35.46 7.55 19.39
CA VAL A 567 -34.95 8.90 19.64
C VAL A 567 -33.50 8.84 20.14
N ALA A 568 -33.18 7.95 21.09
CA ALA A 568 -31.82 7.80 21.59
C ALA A 568 -30.84 7.36 20.48
N GLU A 569 -31.20 6.37 19.67
CA GLU A 569 -30.39 5.88 18.54
C GLU A 569 -30.14 6.98 17.50
N LEU A 570 -31.17 7.76 17.13
CA LEU A 570 -31.04 8.89 16.20
C LEU A 570 -30.03 9.94 16.70
N HIS A 571 -30.05 10.24 18.00
CA HIS A 571 -29.13 11.21 18.63
C HIS A 571 -27.74 10.62 18.93
N ALA A 572 -27.59 9.29 18.93
CA ALA A 572 -26.30 8.61 19.10
C ALA A 572 -25.50 8.50 17.79
N LEU A 573 -26.14 8.68 16.62
CA LEU A 573 -25.44 8.72 15.34
C LEU A 573 -24.47 9.92 15.29
N GLY A 574 -23.23 9.68 14.84
CA GLY A 574 -22.20 10.71 14.71
C GLY A 574 -22.26 11.51 13.41
N TRP A 575 -21.13 12.13 13.07
CA TRP A 575 -20.89 12.83 11.82
C TRP A 575 -19.63 12.33 11.14
N THR A 576 -19.69 12.16 9.83
CA THR A 576 -18.55 11.79 8.99
C THR A 576 -17.84 13.06 8.54
N PRO A 577 -16.51 13.14 8.70
CA PRO A 577 -15.74 14.22 8.12
C PRO A 577 -15.90 14.30 6.60
N PRO A 578 -15.88 15.51 6.02
CA PRO A 578 -16.02 15.71 4.58
C PRO A 578 -14.85 15.16 3.78
N LEU A 579 -13.69 14.96 4.44
CA LEU A 579 -12.51 14.36 3.85
C LEU A 579 -12.33 12.96 4.45
N PRO A 580 -11.93 11.96 3.66
CA PRO A 580 -11.68 10.61 4.18
C PRO A 580 -10.25 10.49 4.75
N ALA A 581 -10.11 9.71 5.83
CA ALA A 581 -8.85 9.51 6.56
C ALA A 581 -7.70 8.99 5.68
N ASN A 582 -8.02 8.15 4.70
CA ASN A 582 -7.04 7.49 3.82
C ASN A 582 -6.43 8.44 2.76
N TRP A 583 -6.90 9.69 2.67
CA TRP A 583 -6.24 10.72 1.86
C TRP A 583 -5.08 11.39 2.60
N PHE A 584 -4.93 11.15 3.91
CA PHE A 584 -3.91 11.74 4.75
C PHE A 584 -2.72 10.79 4.92
N GLU A 585 -1.54 11.37 5.15
CA GLU A 585 -0.33 10.59 5.42
C GLU A 585 -0.49 9.83 6.74
N PRO A 586 -0.07 8.56 6.83
CA PRO A 586 -0.16 7.80 8.07
C PRO A 586 0.71 8.43 9.17
N MET A 587 0.27 8.35 10.42
CA MET A 587 1.05 8.80 11.56
C MET A 587 2.40 8.11 11.59
N GLN A 588 3.46 8.89 11.75
CA GLN A 588 4.83 8.39 11.76
C GLN A 588 5.41 8.33 13.18
N THR A 589 6.24 7.32 13.44
CA THR A 589 7.16 7.24 14.57
C THR A 589 8.60 7.25 14.05
N THR A 590 9.54 7.80 14.81
CA THR A 590 10.96 7.75 14.44
C THR A 590 11.65 6.65 15.22
N LEU A 591 12.23 5.69 14.52
CA LEU A 591 13.08 4.67 15.11
C LEU A 591 14.54 5.08 14.99
N SER A 592 15.19 5.22 16.14
CA SER A 592 16.58 5.65 16.30
C SER A 592 17.22 4.80 17.39
N ALA A 593 18.51 4.50 17.25
CA ALA A 593 19.30 3.85 18.29
C ALA A 593 19.79 4.83 19.37
N ASP A 594 19.41 6.12 19.27
CA ASP A 594 19.74 7.21 20.20
C ASP A 594 21.23 7.29 20.54
N GLY A 595 22.07 7.01 19.53
CA GLY A 595 23.52 7.00 19.63
C GLY A 595 24.14 5.71 20.16
N ASN A 596 23.37 4.68 20.48
CA ASN A 596 23.85 3.36 20.94
C ASN A 596 24.17 2.42 19.76
N PRO A 597 25.46 2.10 19.50
CA PRO A 597 25.82 1.27 18.34
C PRO A 597 25.35 -0.18 18.44
N LEU A 598 25.29 -0.75 19.65
CA LEU A 598 24.85 -2.15 19.83
C LEU A 598 23.36 -2.29 19.53
N GLU A 599 22.58 -1.31 19.95
CA GLU A 599 21.15 -1.23 19.65
C GLU A 599 20.92 -0.99 18.16
N ALA A 600 21.71 -0.12 17.51
CA ALA A 600 21.66 0.06 16.07
C ALA A 600 21.95 -1.25 15.30
N VAL A 601 22.91 -2.05 15.77
CA VAL A 601 23.19 -3.38 15.21
C VAL A 601 21.97 -4.30 15.37
N ALA A 602 21.39 -4.39 16.57
CA ALA A 602 20.20 -5.21 16.81
C ALA A 602 19.01 -4.77 15.94
N MET A 603 18.79 -3.46 15.79
CA MET A 603 17.78 -2.89 14.89
C MET A 603 18.06 -3.23 13.43
N GLY A 604 19.32 -3.11 12.99
CA GLY A 604 19.74 -3.49 11.64
C GLY A 604 19.44 -4.95 11.32
N PHE A 605 19.79 -5.88 12.22
CA PHE A 605 19.46 -7.30 12.06
C PHE A 605 17.94 -7.54 12.02
N ARG A 606 17.18 -6.94 12.93
CA ARG A 606 15.72 -7.08 12.97
C ARG A 606 15.08 -6.56 11.68
N GLN A 607 15.52 -5.41 11.19
CA GLN A 607 15.01 -4.82 9.96
C GLN A 607 15.38 -5.64 8.73
N THR A 608 16.60 -6.18 8.66
CA THR A 608 17.00 -7.11 7.59
C THR A 608 16.13 -8.36 7.59
N TRP A 609 15.93 -8.99 8.75
CA TRP A 609 15.06 -10.16 8.86
C TRP A 609 13.62 -9.86 8.45
N LYS A 610 13.06 -8.76 8.97
CA LYS A 610 11.73 -8.26 8.59
C LYS A 610 11.60 -8.09 7.09
N MET A 611 12.61 -7.49 6.45
CA MET A 611 12.60 -7.28 5.00
C MET A 611 12.67 -8.60 4.25
N VAL A 612 13.52 -9.56 4.66
CA VAL A 612 13.58 -10.90 4.06
C VAL A 612 12.21 -11.58 4.09
N VAL A 613 11.54 -11.57 5.25
CA VAL A 613 10.21 -12.17 5.42
C VAL A 613 9.19 -11.48 4.51
N LEU A 614 9.17 -10.14 4.50
CA LEU A 614 8.25 -9.37 3.67
C LEU A 614 8.46 -9.61 2.17
N THR A 615 9.70 -9.76 1.72
CA THR A 615 10.00 -10.09 0.31
C THR A 615 9.45 -11.47 -0.06
N TYR A 616 9.64 -12.49 0.79
CA TYR A 616 9.07 -13.82 0.55
C TYR A 616 7.54 -13.84 0.57
N LEU A 617 6.92 -13.15 1.53
CA LEU A 617 5.47 -12.98 1.57
C LEU A 617 4.96 -12.29 0.30
N THR A 618 5.65 -11.27 -0.19
CA THR A 618 5.29 -10.58 -1.43
C THR A 618 5.39 -11.49 -2.64
N ILE A 619 6.43 -12.33 -2.72
CA ILE A 619 6.58 -13.34 -3.78
C ILE A 619 5.47 -14.39 -3.72
N ASP A 620 5.14 -14.89 -2.53
CA ASP A 620 4.04 -15.85 -2.35
C ASP A 620 2.70 -15.26 -2.83
N ARG A 621 2.43 -14.00 -2.50
CA ARG A 621 1.22 -13.28 -2.91
C ARG A 621 1.14 -13.00 -4.40
N LEU A 622 2.28 -12.77 -5.04
CA LEU A 622 2.37 -12.65 -6.49
C LEU A 622 2.05 -13.99 -7.17
N ILE A 623 2.55 -15.11 -6.63
CA ILE A 623 2.26 -16.47 -7.11
C ILE A 623 0.78 -16.83 -6.87
N GLY A 624 0.24 -16.46 -5.72
CA GLY A 624 -1.16 -16.65 -5.35
C GLY A 624 -2.15 -15.74 -6.12
N GLY A 625 -1.67 -14.77 -6.89
CA GLY A 625 -2.49 -13.88 -7.71
C GLY A 625 -3.21 -12.76 -6.95
N SER A 626 -2.96 -12.62 -5.64
CA SER A 626 -3.52 -11.54 -4.80
C SER A 626 -2.83 -10.19 -5.04
N VAL A 627 -1.59 -10.20 -5.50
CA VAL A 627 -0.82 -9.02 -5.90
C VAL A 627 -0.72 -8.98 -7.42
N SER A 628 -1.13 -7.86 -8.02
CA SER A 628 -1.08 -7.72 -9.48
C SER A 628 0.36 -7.54 -9.94
N VAL A 629 0.76 -8.24 -11.01
CA VAL A 629 2.06 -8.03 -11.69
C VAL A 629 2.23 -6.57 -12.16
N LYS A 630 1.12 -5.86 -12.37
CA LYS A 630 1.13 -4.42 -12.69
C LYS A 630 1.72 -3.57 -11.58
N GLN A 631 1.79 -4.06 -10.34
CA GLN A 631 2.34 -3.35 -9.19
C GLN A 631 3.86 -3.47 -9.10
N LEU A 632 4.47 -4.45 -9.77
CA LEU A 632 5.92 -4.63 -9.77
C LEU A 632 6.61 -3.51 -10.53
N HIS A 633 7.63 -2.93 -9.91
CA HIS A 633 8.49 -1.92 -10.51
C HIS A 633 9.64 -2.57 -11.26
N GLY A 634 9.84 -2.17 -12.51
CA GLY A 634 11.03 -2.50 -13.27
C GLY A 634 12.17 -1.52 -12.99
N PRO A 635 13.27 -1.59 -13.76
CA PRO A 635 14.43 -0.72 -13.57
C PRO A 635 14.10 0.78 -13.66
N VAL A 636 13.15 1.15 -14.51
CA VAL A 636 12.75 2.55 -14.71
C VAL A 636 11.95 3.04 -13.51
N GLY A 637 11.00 2.23 -13.04
CA GLY A 637 10.21 2.52 -11.84
C GLY A 637 11.08 2.61 -10.59
N ILE A 638 12.08 1.73 -10.46
CA ILE A 638 13.05 1.75 -9.36
C ILE A 638 13.88 3.04 -9.37
N VAL A 639 14.35 3.50 -10.54
CA VAL A 639 15.08 4.77 -10.64
C VAL A 639 14.17 5.94 -10.25
N HIS A 640 12.92 5.96 -10.70
CA HIS A 640 11.95 7.01 -10.36
C HIS A 640 11.60 7.06 -8.88
N ILE A 641 11.37 5.91 -8.25
CA ILE A 641 11.17 5.83 -6.79
C ILE A 641 12.46 6.27 -6.09
N GLY A 642 13.59 5.78 -6.56
CA GLY A 642 14.91 6.11 -6.04
C GLY A 642 15.19 7.62 -6.04
N THR A 643 14.85 8.33 -7.11
CA THR A 643 15.01 9.79 -7.17
C THR A 643 14.13 10.50 -6.14
N LYS A 644 12.87 10.09 -6.01
CA LYS A 644 11.96 10.63 -4.97
C LYS A 644 12.46 10.35 -3.56
N VAL A 645 13.09 9.20 -3.34
CA VAL A 645 13.71 8.87 -2.04
C VAL A 645 14.96 9.70 -1.80
N ALA A 646 15.80 9.90 -2.83
CA ALA A 646 16.99 10.75 -2.73
C ALA A 646 16.64 12.21 -2.42
N ASP A 647 15.52 12.72 -2.96
CA ASP A 647 14.98 14.05 -2.62
C ASP A 647 14.65 14.20 -1.13
N ARG A 648 14.32 13.11 -0.43
CA ARG A 648 14.05 13.11 1.02
C ARG A 648 15.34 13.21 1.85
N GLY A 649 16.49 12.95 1.23
CA GLY A 649 17.81 13.05 1.84
C GLY A 649 18.60 11.75 1.80
N LEU A 650 19.91 11.89 2.05
CA LEU A 650 20.88 10.79 1.94
C LEU A 650 20.54 9.59 2.83
N MET A 651 20.00 9.81 4.03
CA MET A 651 19.68 8.72 4.96
C MET A 651 18.54 7.83 4.45
N TYR A 652 17.53 8.42 3.80
CA TYR A 652 16.46 7.66 3.15
C TYR A 652 16.99 6.88 1.96
N LEU A 653 17.95 7.46 1.21
CA LEU A 653 18.64 6.75 0.13
C LEU A 653 19.44 5.56 0.66
N VAL A 654 20.20 5.71 1.76
CA VAL A 654 20.94 4.61 2.39
C VAL A 654 19.98 3.51 2.86
N PHE A 655 18.89 3.88 3.51
CA PHE A 655 17.84 2.94 3.92
C PHE A 655 17.25 2.21 2.71
N PHE A 656 16.95 2.93 1.62
CA PHE A 656 16.44 2.35 0.38
C PHE A 656 17.43 1.38 -0.28
N LEU A 657 18.72 1.74 -0.37
CA LEU A 657 19.75 0.83 -0.86
C LEU A 657 19.90 -0.41 0.03
N ALA A 658 19.72 -0.28 1.35
CA ALA A 658 19.70 -1.42 2.26
C ALA A 658 18.54 -2.38 1.93
N MET A 659 17.33 -1.85 1.72
CA MET A 659 16.16 -2.63 1.33
C MET A 659 16.37 -3.35 -0.01
N ILE A 660 16.89 -2.63 -1.01
CA ILE A 660 17.26 -3.21 -2.31
C ILE A 660 18.31 -4.31 -2.15
N SER A 661 19.30 -4.12 -1.28
CA SER A 661 20.33 -5.13 -1.02
C SER A 661 19.73 -6.41 -0.42
N VAL A 662 18.76 -6.31 0.50
CA VAL A 662 18.01 -7.47 0.99
C VAL A 662 17.22 -8.14 -0.14
N ASN A 663 16.49 -7.36 -0.95
CA ASN A 663 15.71 -7.89 -2.07
C ASN A 663 16.60 -8.61 -3.07
N LEU A 664 17.79 -8.06 -3.39
CA LEU A 664 18.77 -8.70 -4.26
C LEU A 664 19.27 -10.01 -3.65
N ALA A 665 19.51 -10.06 -2.33
CA ALA A 665 19.88 -11.31 -1.65
C ALA A 665 18.78 -12.38 -1.76
N VAL A 666 17.52 -12.00 -1.49
CA VAL A 666 16.38 -12.93 -1.55
C VAL A 666 16.18 -13.43 -2.98
N LEU A 667 16.15 -12.52 -3.96
CA LEU A 667 15.97 -12.87 -5.38
C LEU A 667 17.12 -13.74 -5.90
N ASN A 668 18.37 -13.42 -5.54
CA ASN A 668 19.52 -14.23 -5.95
C ASN A 668 19.55 -15.60 -5.28
N PHE A 669 18.88 -15.77 -4.14
CA PHE A 669 18.76 -17.07 -3.47
C PHE A 669 17.58 -17.92 -3.96
N LEU A 670 16.70 -17.37 -4.80
CA LEU A 670 15.63 -18.15 -5.42
C LEU A 670 16.22 -19.32 -6.24
N PRO A 671 15.50 -20.45 -6.34
CA PRO A 671 15.94 -21.62 -7.11
C PRO A 671 15.75 -21.40 -8.62
N LEU A 672 16.26 -20.28 -9.14
CA LEU A 672 16.22 -19.91 -10.55
C LEU A 672 17.58 -20.17 -11.20
N PRO A 673 17.68 -20.91 -12.32
CA PRO A 673 18.95 -21.38 -12.89
C PRO A 673 20.00 -20.33 -13.26
N ILE A 674 19.62 -19.05 -13.40
CA ILE A 674 20.54 -17.97 -13.81
C ILE A 674 21.14 -17.19 -12.63
N VAL A 675 20.55 -17.31 -11.44
CA VAL A 675 21.03 -16.65 -10.22
C VAL A 675 21.73 -17.67 -9.32
N ASP A 676 22.43 -17.17 -8.31
CA ASP A 676 23.24 -17.97 -7.37
C ASP A 676 22.49 -19.17 -6.78
N GLY A 677 21.21 -19.00 -6.43
CA GLY A 677 20.37 -20.05 -5.85
C GLY A 677 20.14 -21.24 -6.78
N GLY A 678 20.08 -21.02 -8.10
CA GLY A 678 20.01 -22.09 -9.09
C GLY A 678 21.31 -22.88 -9.20
N LEU A 679 22.45 -22.19 -9.20
CA LEU A 679 23.76 -22.83 -9.18
C LEU A 679 23.99 -23.61 -7.87
N PHE A 680 23.52 -23.05 -6.74
CA PHE A 680 23.52 -23.73 -5.45
C PHE A 680 22.69 -25.02 -5.51
N LEU A 681 21.52 -24.99 -6.14
CA LEU A 681 20.68 -26.18 -6.33
C LEU A 681 21.38 -27.24 -7.19
N PHE A 682 22.13 -26.84 -8.22
CA PHE A 682 22.94 -27.78 -9.00
C PHE A 682 24.03 -28.45 -8.17
N LEU A 683 24.67 -27.72 -7.24
CA LEU A 683 25.64 -28.31 -6.31
C LEU A 683 24.98 -29.23 -5.28
N VAL A 684 23.79 -28.89 -4.81
CA VAL A 684 22.99 -29.79 -3.94
C VAL A 684 22.64 -31.08 -4.69
N TYR A 685 22.20 -30.96 -5.94
CA TYR A 685 21.96 -32.11 -6.80
C TYR A 685 23.22 -32.96 -6.99
N GLU A 686 24.37 -32.33 -7.30
CA GLU A 686 25.67 -33.01 -7.45
C GLU A 686 26.07 -33.75 -6.17
N LYS A 687 25.87 -33.13 -5.00
CA LYS A 687 26.15 -33.74 -3.69
C LYS A 687 25.29 -34.98 -3.43
N ILE A 688 24.02 -34.96 -3.84
CA ILE A 688 23.10 -36.09 -3.64
C ILE A 688 23.33 -37.21 -4.67
N ARG A 689 23.58 -36.85 -5.93
CA ARG A 689 23.70 -37.81 -7.04
C ARG A 689 25.14 -38.29 -7.30
N GLY A 690 26.13 -37.66 -6.69
CA GLY A 690 27.56 -37.95 -6.88
C GLY A 690 28.11 -37.55 -8.25
N ARG A 691 27.31 -36.89 -9.10
CA ARG A 691 27.71 -36.41 -10.43
C ARG A 691 27.02 -35.09 -10.77
N PRO A 692 27.68 -34.19 -11.51
CA PRO A 692 27.08 -32.91 -11.89
C PRO A 692 25.88 -33.13 -12.84
N PRO A 693 24.92 -32.19 -12.89
CA PRO A 693 23.88 -32.20 -13.91
C PRO A 693 24.48 -32.15 -15.31
N SER A 694 23.83 -32.75 -16.30
CA SER A 694 24.34 -32.71 -17.68
C SER A 694 24.37 -31.27 -18.20
N VAL A 695 25.37 -30.94 -19.02
CA VAL A 695 25.50 -29.61 -19.64
C VAL A 695 24.22 -29.24 -20.41
N ALA A 696 23.59 -30.21 -21.09
CA ALA A 696 22.32 -30.00 -21.77
C ALA A 696 21.19 -29.57 -20.81
N PHE A 697 21.12 -30.17 -19.62
CA PHE A 697 20.14 -29.79 -18.60
C PHE A 697 20.44 -28.40 -18.03
N GLN A 698 21.71 -28.10 -17.74
CA GLN A 698 22.11 -26.78 -17.24
C GLN A 698 21.80 -25.68 -18.26
N ASN A 699 22.10 -25.89 -19.54
CA ASN A 699 21.79 -24.96 -20.62
C ASN A 699 20.28 -24.76 -20.79
N ALA A 700 19.49 -25.85 -20.74
CA ALA A 700 18.03 -25.76 -20.83
C ALA A 700 17.45 -24.98 -19.64
N ALA A 701 17.92 -25.27 -18.43
CA ALA A 701 17.51 -24.58 -17.22
C ALA A 701 17.89 -23.08 -17.28
N ALA A 702 19.11 -22.75 -17.69
CA ALA A 702 19.56 -21.37 -17.86
C ALA A 702 18.72 -20.62 -18.91
N LEU A 703 18.39 -21.25 -20.04
CA LEU A 703 17.53 -20.66 -21.07
C LEU A 703 16.11 -20.39 -20.56
N ILE A 704 15.53 -21.32 -19.81
CA ILE A 704 14.21 -21.14 -19.18
C ILE A 704 14.27 -19.99 -18.16
N GLY A 705 15.32 -19.94 -17.33
CA GLY A 705 15.54 -18.84 -16.39
C GLY A 705 15.68 -17.49 -17.10
N LEU A 706 16.42 -17.44 -18.20
CA LEU A 706 16.61 -16.23 -19.01
C LEU A 706 15.30 -15.78 -19.66
N MET A 707 14.50 -16.71 -20.18
CA MET A 707 13.17 -16.40 -20.71
C MET A 707 12.26 -15.85 -19.61
N LEU A 708 12.23 -16.47 -18.44
CA LEU A 708 11.39 -16.01 -17.32
C LEU A 708 11.77 -14.59 -16.87
N ILE A 709 13.05 -14.34 -16.62
CA ILE A 709 13.54 -13.02 -16.21
C ILE A 709 13.36 -12.00 -17.33
N GLY A 710 13.61 -12.39 -18.58
CA GLY A 710 13.40 -11.54 -19.76
C GLY A 710 11.93 -11.15 -19.95
N THR A 711 11.00 -12.08 -19.78
CA THR A 711 9.56 -11.80 -19.82
C THR A 711 9.16 -10.88 -18.69
N LEU A 712 9.62 -11.14 -17.45
CA LEU A 712 9.35 -10.26 -16.31
C LEU A 712 9.91 -8.85 -16.54
N PHE A 713 11.12 -8.73 -17.10
CA PHE A 713 11.73 -7.45 -17.46
C PHE A 713 10.88 -6.70 -18.49
N VAL A 714 10.44 -7.37 -19.57
CA VAL A 714 9.61 -6.72 -20.60
C VAL A 714 8.27 -6.26 -20.03
N VAL A 715 7.62 -7.09 -19.20
CA VAL A 715 6.34 -6.74 -18.55
C VAL A 715 6.52 -5.57 -17.59
N THR A 716 7.51 -5.62 -16.70
CA THR A 716 7.76 -4.56 -15.72
C THR A 716 8.20 -3.26 -16.39
N PHE A 717 9.06 -3.33 -17.41
CA PHE A 717 9.45 -2.17 -18.21
C PHE A 717 8.26 -1.55 -18.94
N PHE A 718 7.41 -2.36 -19.58
CA PHE A 718 6.19 -1.87 -20.23
C PHE A 718 5.27 -1.20 -19.22
N ASN A 719 5.06 -1.80 -18.04
CA ASN A 719 4.25 -1.21 -16.96
C ASN A 719 4.83 0.13 -16.49
N ASP A 720 6.15 0.21 -16.29
CA ASP A 720 6.82 1.45 -15.89
C ASP A 720 6.69 2.55 -16.95
N VAL A 721 6.92 2.23 -18.22
CA VAL A 721 6.78 3.19 -19.33
C VAL A 721 5.34 3.65 -19.42
N MET A 722 4.37 2.74 -19.37
CA MET A 722 2.95 3.09 -19.40
C MET A 722 2.56 3.99 -18.24
N ARG A 723 3.13 3.81 -17.04
CA ARG A 723 2.90 4.70 -15.89
C ARG A 723 3.52 6.09 -16.07
N LEU A 724 4.65 6.19 -16.78
CA LEU A 724 5.34 7.46 -17.01
C LEU A 724 4.75 8.24 -18.19
N THR A 725 4.29 7.55 -19.24
CA THR A 725 3.74 8.18 -20.45
C THR A 725 2.22 8.28 -20.42
N GLY A 726 1.55 7.36 -19.74
CA GLY A 726 0.12 7.39 -19.47
C GLY A 726 -0.12 8.05 -18.12
N GLY A 727 -0.14 9.39 -18.10
CA GLY A 727 -0.81 10.12 -17.04
C GLY A 727 -2.29 9.77 -17.09
N GLY A 728 -2.76 9.05 -16.08
CA GLY A 728 -4.15 8.70 -15.82
C GLY A 728 -4.32 8.44 -14.35
#